data_AF-A0A8C4WCA2-F1
#
_entry.id   AF-A0A8C4WCA2-F1
#
_cell.length_a   1.000
_cell.length_b   1.000
_cell.length_c   1.000
_cell.angle_alpha   90.00
_cell.angle_beta   90.00
_cell.angle_gamma   90.00
#
_symmetry.space_group_name_H-M   'P 1'
#
loop_
_entity.id
_entity.type
_entity.pdbx_description
1 polymer ?
#
loop_
_entity_poly.entity_id
_entity_poly.type
_entity_poly.pdbx_seq_one_letter_code
_entity_poly.pdbx_strand_id
1 'polypeptide(L)'
;MAAELLRRGAAAACELSPGRRRRRWAGREEEEEEEEDPAVLTLTHFSRPPFLCFGSLRPGASCTRLLAVDNPNPEEADVAVDRFPAPSTGFSLERRRFLVQSGERIFISITWMPLEEGKVRELVTFIVNGIIKHQAVLLGVAEQIRSFLKRKKYISLRTAAVMIQRKYRATAHAKQQHQEYLHLRKAAVTIQSACRGFVVRKKMQQMHRAATVIQASAFRMHKIKIAYQRMRIAAVVIQNYYRFYVKGKVQRKIYLTIQKSVLVIQASYRGMKARQELKIMHASATIIQSLYRGHKQHNHYKQLCWAVKVVQQRFRANRARDAEVKNYTRIKKAALCLQSAFRAKKARQLATIIQAAQRIQSVLKMYLDRRRFLKKKTAAVTIQSAFRCHRMKTRYKAIQDSTVAIQRWYRACRMACLQKAEYSAQRQAIIIIQSAYRGTVIRKMAKQKRAARKIQSFLHMAVHRRKFVRLRAAAVTLQTYYLMNKTKLQYMTYRKAVFVLQQHYRSYLAMKHQRGAYLRTRKSIIIIQSRIRGFIERRKIQEIKQSTIKIQALFRGFKARQLAGKMRAARTIQAWFRRYRARKEYTAVLKATCVIQSYFKSKWQRTWFLKMKTSTITIQRRWRETLTARTILLQFLATKEQQAACLIQAAYRGFKERHKFHQQKAAALVIQKHIRARQEGRLECIKYIKTRKAAIKLQAFFRGWLVRKKILDQKQKERLLCFSAAAYHHLSAIKIQRAFRIHLVLKHARMQISSVLCIQRWFRAKLQQKKSLQDHLKIIKIQQMVRVWLKQRNEAATTIQRAVRKFLFYKHRRKLKNGIIKFQALWRGYSWRKKNDTAKTKALRHSLEMANKESKEENKLCNRTAVAIDYLLKYKHISYILAALKHLEVVTRLSPLCCENMAQSGAIFTIFILIRNCNRSIPCMEVIKYSVQVLLNVSKYERTTQAVYEVENSIDTLLDLLQMYREKAGDKTSEKGGSIFTKTCCLLAILLKDSKRASDIRSTSRAASRIHSLYKLTARKHKMDAERTLSKHKMHTSMSGSFFVPVTPVRTKVVSRIKPDWVLRKDNMQEIVDPLQAIRMVMDTLGSAYH
;
A
#
# COMPACT_ATOMS: atom_id res chain seq x y z
N MET A 1 40.55 -36.40 -32.57
CA MET A 1 39.30 -36.13 -33.32
C MET A 1 38.28 -35.27 -32.54
N ALA A 2 38.73 -34.21 -31.85
CA ALA A 2 37.87 -33.15 -31.28
C ALA A 2 38.74 -31.96 -30.80
N ALA A 3 39.66 -31.49 -31.65
CA ALA A 3 40.52 -30.35 -31.36
C ALA A 3 40.80 -29.52 -32.63
N GLU A 4 39.80 -29.43 -33.53
CA GLU A 4 39.91 -28.84 -34.86
C GLU A 4 38.88 -27.73 -35.11
N LEU A 5 38.36 -27.10 -34.04
CA LEU A 5 37.29 -26.09 -34.16
C LEU A 5 37.39 -24.87 -33.23
N LEU A 6 38.59 -24.51 -32.74
CA LEU A 6 38.77 -23.26 -31.96
C LEU A 6 40.10 -22.53 -32.27
N ARG A 7 40.44 -22.37 -33.55
CA ARG A 7 41.50 -21.45 -34.04
C ARG A 7 41.09 -20.70 -35.32
N ARG A 8 39.93 -20.05 -35.29
CA ARG A 8 39.55 -19.06 -36.34
C ARG A 8 39.03 -17.79 -35.68
N GLY A 9 39.88 -16.77 -35.65
CA GLY A 9 39.53 -15.43 -35.21
C GLY A 9 40.77 -14.55 -35.09
N ALA A 10 41.03 -13.77 -36.15
CA ALA A 10 41.99 -12.67 -36.27
C ALA A 10 43.42 -13.00 -36.76
N ALA A 11 43.57 -13.19 -38.08
CA ALA A 11 44.71 -12.73 -38.89
C ALA A 11 44.44 -13.05 -40.37
N ALA A 12 43.89 -12.09 -41.13
CA ALA A 12 43.82 -12.15 -42.59
C ALA A 12 43.53 -10.76 -43.18
N ALA A 13 44.59 -10.04 -43.55
CA ALA A 13 44.66 -8.91 -44.49
C ALA A 13 46.17 -8.56 -44.58
N CYS A 14 46.88 -8.47 -45.68
CA CYS A 14 46.61 -8.46 -47.12
C CYS A 14 47.95 -8.79 -47.78
N GLU A 15 48.05 -9.80 -48.65
CA GLU A 15 49.08 -9.84 -49.70
C GLU A 15 48.49 -10.57 -50.90
N LEU A 16 48.28 -9.84 -51.99
CA LEU A 16 48.73 -10.16 -53.35
C LEU A 16 48.10 -9.17 -54.35
N SER A 17 49.00 -8.50 -55.05
CA SER A 17 48.82 -7.53 -56.12
C SER A 17 47.96 -8.02 -57.29
N PRO A 18 47.48 -7.08 -58.12
CA PRO A 18 47.80 -7.19 -59.53
C PRO A 18 48.33 -5.87 -60.11
N GLY A 19 49.30 -5.99 -61.01
CA GLY A 19 49.95 -4.85 -61.64
C GLY A 19 49.05 -4.06 -62.60
N ARG A 20 49.49 -2.83 -62.90
CA ARG A 20 49.43 -2.22 -64.24
C ARG A 20 50.14 -0.86 -64.26
N ARG A 21 51.03 -0.74 -65.25
CA ARG A 21 51.26 0.41 -66.13
C ARG A 21 51.83 1.72 -65.54
N ARG A 22 53.07 1.98 -65.96
CA ARG A 22 53.67 3.29 -66.27
C ARG A 22 52.63 4.35 -66.69
N ARG A 23 52.55 5.45 -65.93
CA ARG A 23 52.27 6.85 -66.33
C ARG A 23 52.88 7.70 -65.21
N ARG A 24 54.10 8.24 -65.36
CA ARG A 24 54.46 9.54 -65.97
C ARG A 24 53.52 10.67 -65.51
N TRP A 25 54.14 11.76 -65.05
CA TRP A 25 53.60 13.09 -64.71
C TRP A 25 53.24 13.37 -63.24
N ALA A 26 54.21 13.89 -62.49
CA ALA A 26 54.08 15.11 -61.67
C ALA A 26 55.47 15.54 -61.16
N GLY A 27 56.38 15.86 -62.10
CA GLY A 27 57.56 16.67 -61.79
C GLY A 27 57.13 18.11 -61.57
N ARG A 28 57.72 18.75 -60.57
CA ARG A 28 57.53 20.17 -60.24
C ARG A 28 58.02 21.02 -61.40
N GLU A 29 57.18 21.94 -61.85
CA GLU A 29 57.64 23.23 -62.37
C GLU A 29 57.89 24.08 -61.12
N GLU A 30 59.09 23.98 -60.56
CA GLU A 30 59.70 25.09 -59.83
C GLU A 30 60.52 25.83 -60.90
N GLU A 31 60.26 27.12 -61.03
CA GLU A 31 61.04 28.05 -61.84
C GLU A 31 62.47 28.09 -61.25
N GLU A 32 63.32 27.17 -61.69
CA GLU A 32 64.77 27.29 -61.58
C GLU A 32 65.26 27.70 -62.96
N GLU A 33 66.02 28.80 -63.02
CA GLU A 33 66.77 29.20 -64.21
C GLU A 33 67.67 28.03 -64.59
N GLU A 34 67.25 27.23 -65.57
CA GLU A 34 68.13 26.22 -66.17
C GLU A 34 69.31 26.98 -66.79
N GLU A 35 70.49 26.87 -66.16
CA GLU A 35 71.78 27.05 -66.83
C GLU A 35 71.83 26.06 -68.00
N GLU A 36 71.30 26.45 -69.16
CA GLU A 36 71.47 25.71 -70.40
C GLU A 36 72.97 25.69 -70.73
N ASP A 37 73.57 24.50 -70.77
CA ASP A 37 74.96 24.27 -71.15
C ASP A 37 75.34 25.10 -72.39
N PRO A 38 76.39 25.93 -72.33
CA PRO A 38 76.74 26.82 -73.42
C PRO A 38 77.13 26.00 -74.66
N ALA A 39 76.57 26.37 -75.82
CA ALA A 39 76.87 25.67 -77.06
C ALA A 39 78.37 25.79 -77.38
N VAL A 40 79.05 24.65 -77.57
CA VAL A 40 80.52 24.60 -77.71
C VAL A 40 80.93 24.40 -79.16
N LEU A 41 81.74 25.32 -79.69
CA LEU A 41 82.46 25.20 -80.95
C LEU A 41 83.89 24.73 -80.67
N THR A 42 84.16 23.46 -80.94
CA THR A 42 85.51 22.89 -80.78
C THR A 42 86.34 23.11 -82.05
N LEU A 43 87.55 23.65 -81.94
CA LEU A 43 88.41 24.03 -83.06
C LEU A 43 89.25 22.87 -83.60
N THR A 44 88.64 21.72 -83.86
CA THR A 44 89.30 20.57 -84.50
C THR A 44 88.91 20.42 -85.96
N HIS A 45 89.82 19.92 -86.80
CA HIS A 45 89.50 19.63 -88.19
C HIS A 45 88.23 18.74 -88.28
N PHE A 46 87.17 19.27 -88.92
CA PHE A 46 85.84 18.65 -89.09
C PHE A 46 84.85 18.67 -87.91
N SER A 47 84.89 19.66 -87.02
CA SER A 47 83.87 19.80 -85.97
C SER A 47 82.48 20.18 -86.52
N ARG A 48 81.42 19.64 -85.90
CA ARG A 48 80.03 19.97 -86.26
C ARG A 48 79.68 21.37 -85.76
N PRO A 49 78.99 22.20 -86.55
CA PRO A 49 78.61 23.52 -86.12
C PRO A 49 77.59 23.44 -84.97
N PRO A 50 77.85 24.06 -83.81
CA PRO A 50 76.90 24.08 -82.71
C PRO A 50 75.69 24.95 -83.04
N PHE A 51 74.53 24.60 -82.46
CA PHE A 51 73.31 25.38 -82.57
C PHE A 51 73.14 26.26 -81.34
N LEU A 52 73.05 27.57 -81.54
CA LEU A 52 72.74 28.54 -80.50
C LEU A 52 71.28 28.96 -80.64
N CYS A 53 70.43 28.47 -79.73
CA CYS A 53 68.99 28.69 -79.74
C CYS A 53 68.60 29.82 -78.79
N PHE A 54 67.96 30.88 -79.31
CA PHE A 54 67.50 32.03 -78.53
C PHE A 54 66.05 31.89 -78.02
N GLY A 55 65.38 30.78 -78.37
CA GLY A 55 64.01 30.50 -77.94
C GLY A 55 62.94 31.37 -78.62
N SER A 56 61.76 31.43 -78.00
CA SER A 56 60.64 32.28 -78.44
C SER A 56 60.73 33.67 -77.80
N LEU A 57 61.03 34.71 -78.58
CA LEU A 57 61.11 36.10 -78.14
C LEU A 57 59.99 36.97 -78.72
N ARG A 58 59.85 38.19 -78.21
CA ARG A 58 58.96 39.21 -78.76
C ARG A 58 59.77 40.14 -79.66
N PRO A 59 59.25 40.60 -80.82
CA PRO A 59 59.94 41.62 -81.61
C PRO A 59 60.28 42.85 -80.74
N GLY A 60 61.53 43.32 -80.80
CA GLY A 60 62.08 44.41 -80.00
C GLY A 60 62.69 44.01 -78.64
N ALA A 61 62.59 42.74 -78.21
CA ALA A 61 63.26 42.25 -76.99
C ALA A 61 64.61 41.59 -77.34
N SER A 62 65.70 41.93 -76.63
CA SER A 62 67.01 41.32 -76.84
C SER A 62 67.28 40.13 -75.92
N CYS A 63 67.87 39.05 -76.45
CA CYS A 63 68.41 37.95 -75.68
C CYS A 63 69.88 37.72 -76.04
N THR A 64 70.75 37.63 -75.03
CA THR A 64 72.18 37.34 -75.21
C THR A 64 72.47 35.92 -74.77
N ARG A 65 73.20 35.17 -75.60
CA ARG A 65 73.67 33.81 -75.29
C ARG A 65 75.17 33.71 -75.53
N LEU A 66 75.83 32.87 -74.74
CA LEU A 66 77.28 32.64 -74.82
C LEU A 66 77.57 31.43 -75.72
N LEU A 67 78.43 31.62 -76.71
CA LEU A 67 79.04 30.56 -77.51
C LEU A 67 80.43 30.27 -76.94
N ALA A 68 80.68 29.03 -76.52
CA ALA A 68 82.00 28.63 -76.04
C ALA A 68 82.87 28.17 -77.21
N VAL A 69 84.05 28.75 -77.40
CA VAL A 69 85.02 28.35 -78.40
C VAL A 69 86.18 27.66 -77.69
N ASP A 70 86.41 26.40 -78.03
CA ASP A 70 87.31 25.49 -77.32
C ASP A 70 88.46 25.09 -78.25
N ASN A 71 89.71 25.37 -77.88
CA ASN A 71 90.88 24.96 -78.66
C ASN A 71 91.57 23.75 -78.00
N PRO A 72 91.22 22.51 -78.38
CA PRO A 72 91.89 21.33 -77.83
C PRO A 72 93.22 20.99 -78.53
N ASN A 73 93.63 21.75 -79.56
CA ASN A 73 94.89 21.49 -80.26
C ASN A 73 96.08 21.99 -79.44
N PRO A 74 97.27 21.37 -79.57
CA PRO A 74 98.46 21.73 -78.80
C PRO A 74 99.08 23.09 -79.20
N GLU A 75 98.60 23.71 -80.27
CA GLU A 75 99.05 25.03 -80.75
C GLU A 75 98.01 26.10 -80.42
N GLU A 76 98.46 27.34 -80.20
CA GLU A 76 97.55 28.48 -80.04
C GLU A 76 96.81 28.80 -81.36
N ALA A 77 95.53 29.14 -81.23
CA ALA A 77 94.63 29.34 -82.36
C ALA A 77 94.16 30.80 -82.42
N ASP A 78 94.55 31.55 -83.45
CA ASP A 78 93.99 32.86 -83.78
C ASP A 78 92.68 32.69 -84.55
N VAL A 79 91.57 32.98 -83.88
CA VAL A 79 90.21 32.79 -84.40
C VAL A 79 89.66 34.15 -84.80
N ALA A 80 89.34 34.32 -86.09
CA ALA A 80 88.69 35.50 -86.64
C ALA A 80 87.30 35.14 -87.21
N VAL A 81 86.30 36.01 -87.05
CA VAL A 81 84.99 35.86 -87.67
C VAL A 81 85.09 36.29 -89.13
N ASP A 82 84.91 35.35 -90.06
CA ASP A 82 84.93 35.58 -91.50
C ASP A 82 83.60 36.16 -91.99
N ARG A 83 82.49 35.56 -91.55
CA ARG A 83 81.14 35.99 -91.95
C ARG A 83 80.19 35.99 -90.77
N PHE A 84 79.51 37.12 -90.58
CA PHE A 84 78.46 37.30 -89.57
C PHE A 84 77.16 37.79 -90.24
N PRO A 85 75.97 37.41 -89.72
CA PRO A 85 74.68 37.82 -90.28
C PRO A 85 74.53 39.34 -90.40
N ALA A 86 73.76 39.79 -91.40
CA ALA A 86 73.51 41.21 -91.63
C ALA A 86 72.74 41.86 -90.44
N PRO A 87 73.00 43.13 -90.09
CA PRO A 87 72.36 43.80 -88.95
C PRO A 87 70.82 43.79 -88.97
N SER A 88 70.20 43.71 -90.15
CA SER A 88 68.74 43.63 -90.33
C SER A 88 68.11 42.38 -89.69
N THR A 89 68.88 41.31 -89.50
CA THR A 89 68.42 40.09 -88.80
C THR A 89 68.41 40.22 -87.28
N GLY A 90 68.96 41.33 -86.75
CA GLY A 90 68.96 41.66 -85.33
C GLY A 90 70.04 40.97 -84.50
N PHE A 91 71.00 40.28 -85.11
CA PHE A 91 72.13 39.67 -84.40
C PHE A 91 73.30 40.64 -84.25
N SER A 92 73.97 40.59 -83.11
CA SER A 92 75.20 41.35 -82.81
C SER A 92 76.19 40.47 -82.02
N LEU A 93 77.48 40.79 -82.17
CA LEU A 93 78.60 40.01 -81.64
C LEU A 93 79.59 40.93 -80.93
N GLU A 94 80.04 40.54 -79.74
CA GLU A 94 80.92 41.35 -78.89
C GLU A 94 82.37 41.42 -79.41
N ARG A 95 82.97 40.30 -79.87
CA ARG A 95 84.36 40.25 -80.34
C ARG A 95 84.47 39.47 -81.65
N ARG A 96 85.26 39.99 -82.60
CA ARG A 96 85.40 39.42 -83.96
C ARG A 96 86.72 38.70 -84.23
N ARG A 97 87.79 38.94 -83.47
CA ARG A 97 89.06 38.20 -83.58
C ARG A 97 89.71 38.07 -82.21
N PHE A 98 90.22 36.90 -81.87
CA PHE A 98 90.83 36.61 -80.57
C PHE A 98 91.71 35.35 -80.68
N LEU A 99 92.79 35.31 -79.90
CA LEU A 99 93.60 34.11 -79.73
C LEU A 99 93.01 33.20 -78.64
N VAL A 100 93.06 31.90 -78.86
CA VAL A 100 92.70 30.86 -77.89
C VAL A 100 93.92 29.98 -77.64
N GLN A 101 94.43 29.95 -76.42
CA GLN A 101 95.59 29.13 -76.07
C GLN A 101 95.27 27.62 -76.20
N SER A 102 96.31 26.79 -76.28
CA SER A 102 96.16 25.32 -76.31
C SER A 102 95.46 24.82 -75.04
N GLY A 103 94.36 24.08 -75.20
CA GLY A 103 93.54 23.54 -74.12
C GLY A 103 92.60 24.55 -73.45
N GLU A 104 92.54 25.79 -73.94
CA GLU A 104 91.71 26.86 -73.37
C GLU A 104 90.33 26.96 -74.05
N ARG A 105 89.32 27.36 -73.26
CA ARG A 105 87.95 27.64 -73.71
C ARG A 105 87.58 29.09 -73.43
N ILE A 106 87.25 29.84 -74.48
CA ILE A 106 86.82 31.24 -74.41
C ILE A 106 85.33 31.35 -74.73
N PHE A 107 84.59 32.23 -74.05
CA PHE A 107 83.16 32.45 -74.30
C PHE A 107 82.95 33.78 -75.04
N ILE A 108 82.09 33.77 -76.05
CA ILE A 108 81.73 34.95 -76.83
C ILE A 108 80.22 35.17 -76.72
N SER A 109 79.82 36.39 -76.41
CA SER A 109 78.41 36.74 -76.34
C SER A 109 77.85 37.11 -77.72
N ILE A 110 76.74 36.45 -78.07
CA ILE A 110 75.93 36.75 -79.26
C ILE A 110 74.57 37.23 -78.77
N THR A 111 74.16 38.42 -79.19
CA THR A 111 72.86 39.00 -78.83
C THR A 111 71.94 39.03 -80.03
N TRP A 112 70.71 38.53 -79.85
CA TRP A 112 69.64 38.60 -80.85
C TRP A 112 68.51 39.51 -80.38
N MET A 113 68.14 40.47 -81.21
CA MET A 113 66.97 41.33 -81.04
C MET A 113 66.13 41.28 -82.32
N PRO A 114 65.10 40.42 -82.41
CA PRO A 114 64.27 40.33 -83.60
C PRO A 114 63.56 41.66 -83.87
N LEU A 115 63.73 42.21 -85.07
CA LEU A 115 63.04 43.41 -85.53
C LEU A 115 61.69 43.07 -86.20
N GLU A 116 61.56 41.87 -86.78
CA GLU A 116 60.36 41.40 -87.47
C GLU A 116 59.83 40.07 -86.91
N GLU A 117 58.54 39.79 -87.12
CA GLU A 117 57.88 38.56 -86.68
C GLU A 117 58.22 37.38 -87.62
N GLY A 118 58.78 36.29 -87.08
CA GLY A 118 59.10 35.11 -87.89
C GLY A 118 60.04 34.14 -87.19
N LYS A 119 60.37 33.03 -87.89
CA LYS A 119 61.45 32.12 -87.47
C LYS A 119 62.71 32.48 -88.24
N VAL A 120 63.82 32.67 -87.54
CA VAL A 120 65.11 33.06 -88.13
C VAL A 120 66.13 31.95 -87.91
N ARG A 121 66.89 31.62 -88.95
CA ARG A 121 68.02 30.69 -88.94
C ARG A 121 69.18 31.29 -89.70
N GLU A 122 70.27 31.59 -89.01
CA GLU A 122 71.45 32.24 -89.59
C GLU A 122 72.73 31.49 -89.25
N LEU A 123 73.83 31.79 -89.95
CA LEU A 123 75.13 31.13 -89.81
C LEU A 123 76.25 32.13 -89.54
N VAL A 124 77.09 31.84 -88.54
CA VAL A 124 78.34 32.55 -88.26
C VAL A 124 79.50 31.66 -88.66
N THR A 125 80.46 32.20 -89.43
CA THR A 125 81.66 31.47 -89.86
C THR A 125 82.92 32.10 -89.26
N PHE A 126 83.79 31.28 -88.70
CA PHE A 126 85.07 31.63 -88.09
C PHE A 126 86.22 31.03 -88.93
N ILE A 127 87.27 31.79 -89.21
CA ILE A 127 88.55 31.31 -89.76
C ILE A 127 89.55 31.21 -88.61
N VAL A 128 90.21 30.06 -88.48
CA VAL A 128 91.25 29.78 -87.48
C VAL A 128 92.61 29.68 -88.17
N ASN A 129 93.61 30.38 -87.63
CA ASN A 129 94.99 30.47 -88.13
C ASN A 129 95.08 30.82 -89.63
N GLY A 130 94.13 31.62 -90.12
CA GLY A 130 94.07 32.11 -91.51
C GLY A 130 93.61 31.09 -92.56
N ILE A 131 93.38 29.82 -92.19
CA ILE A 131 93.17 28.73 -93.17
C ILE A 131 91.88 27.93 -92.89
N ILE A 132 91.58 27.56 -91.65
CA ILE A 132 90.52 26.57 -91.34
C ILE A 132 89.20 27.27 -91.04
N LYS A 133 88.12 26.92 -91.75
CA LYS A 133 86.78 27.48 -91.51
C LYS A 133 85.93 26.61 -90.59
N HIS A 134 85.43 27.22 -89.51
CA HIS A 134 84.45 26.68 -88.57
C HIS A 134 83.12 27.45 -88.64
N GLN A 135 82.01 26.83 -88.30
CA GLN A 135 80.68 27.45 -88.38
C GLN A 135 79.87 27.27 -87.10
N ALA A 136 78.91 28.16 -86.83
CA ALA A 136 77.88 28.03 -85.80
C ALA A 136 76.52 28.50 -86.34
N VAL A 137 75.43 27.82 -85.96
CA VAL A 137 74.06 28.13 -86.43
C VAL A 137 73.30 28.87 -85.34
N LEU A 138 72.71 30.02 -85.68
CA LEU A 138 71.84 30.80 -84.80
C LEU A 138 70.37 30.51 -85.12
N LEU A 139 69.53 30.24 -84.11
CA LEU A 139 68.11 29.93 -84.26
C LEU A 139 67.23 30.75 -83.31
N GLY A 140 66.12 31.31 -83.80
CA GLY A 140 65.15 32.04 -82.99
C GLY A 140 63.74 32.12 -83.58
N VAL A 141 62.71 32.30 -82.73
CA VAL A 141 61.30 32.45 -83.12
C VAL A 141 60.67 33.68 -82.47
N ALA A 142 59.92 34.49 -83.22
CA ALA A 142 59.09 35.57 -82.67
C ALA A 142 57.58 35.20 -82.66
N GLU A 143 56.90 35.19 -81.49
CA GLU A 143 55.51 34.67 -81.30
C GLU A 143 54.38 35.73 -81.17
N GLN A 144 53.14 35.37 -81.61
CA GLN A 144 51.92 36.23 -81.60
C GLN A 144 51.22 36.34 -80.22
N ILE A 145 50.86 37.58 -79.83
CA ILE A 145 50.37 37.97 -78.47
C ILE A 145 49.10 37.23 -77.99
N ARG A 146 48.13 36.90 -78.86
CA ARG A 146 46.81 36.37 -78.44
C ARG A 146 46.81 34.90 -78.02
N SER A 147 47.66 34.05 -78.59
CA SER A 147 47.67 32.60 -78.28
C SER A 147 48.27 32.34 -76.89
N PHE A 148 49.29 33.12 -76.51
CA PHE A 148 49.98 33.05 -75.22
C PHE A 148 49.03 33.31 -74.03
N LEU A 149 48.17 34.33 -74.11
CA LEU A 149 47.27 34.70 -73.01
C LEU A 149 46.20 33.64 -72.69
N LYS A 150 45.66 32.96 -73.71
CA LYS A 150 44.66 31.88 -73.49
C LYS A 150 45.28 30.67 -72.79
N ARG A 151 46.50 30.27 -73.19
CA ARG A 151 47.21 29.14 -72.58
C ARG A 151 47.57 29.42 -71.13
N LYS A 152 48.02 30.65 -70.81
CA LYS A 152 48.33 31.07 -69.44
C LYS A 152 47.12 30.97 -68.49
N LYS A 153 45.93 31.35 -68.96
CA LYS A 153 44.69 31.30 -68.14
C LYS A 153 44.19 29.86 -67.89
N TYR A 154 44.35 28.96 -68.85
CA TYR A 154 43.99 27.55 -68.66
C TYR A 154 44.93 26.84 -67.66
N ILE A 155 46.24 27.10 -67.76
CA ILE A 155 47.24 26.52 -66.85
C ILE A 155 46.98 27.00 -65.41
N SER A 156 46.67 28.29 -65.20
CA SER A 156 46.40 28.82 -63.85
C SER A 156 45.15 28.22 -63.19
N LEU A 157 44.09 27.97 -63.96
CA LEU A 157 42.88 27.31 -63.44
C LEU A 157 43.13 25.85 -63.08
N ARG A 158 43.92 25.14 -63.89
CA ARG A 158 44.28 23.74 -63.63
C ARG A 158 45.20 23.61 -62.41
N THR A 159 46.21 24.48 -62.25
CA THR A 159 47.08 24.47 -61.06
C THR A 159 46.30 24.79 -59.79
N ALA A 160 45.40 25.77 -59.82
CA ALA A 160 44.53 26.09 -58.68
C ALA A 160 43.63 24.90 -58.25
N ALA A 161 43.03 24.19 -59.20
CA ALA A 161 42.19 23.02 -58.90
C ALA A 161 43.00 21.87 -58.26
N VAL A 162 44.20 21.58 -58.77
CA VAL A 162 45.09 20.53 -58.23
C VAL A 162 45.60 20.90 -56.82
N MET A 163 45.90 22.17 -56.58
CA MET A 163 46.30 22.69 -55.27
C MET A 163 45.19 22.51 -54.22
N ILE A 164 43.95 22.84 -54.56
CA ILE A 164 42.79 22.66 -53.66
C ILE A 164 42.58 21.17 -53.35
N GLN A 165 42.66 20.30 -54.36
CA GLN A 165 42.51 18.86 -54.18
C GLN A 165 43.63 18.25 -53.34
N ARG A 166 44.90 18.67 -53.54
CA ARG A 166 46.04 18.25 -52.71
C ARG A 166 45.89 18.73 -51.27
N LYS A 167 45.47 19.98 -51.04
CA LYS A 167 45.26 20.54 -49.69
C LYS A 167 44.13 19.83 -48.94
N TYR A 168 43.04 19.50 -49.62
CA TYR A 168 41.96 18.71 -49.03
C TYR A 168 42.40 17.29 -48.65
N ARG A 169 43.14 16.60 -49.53
CA ARG A 169 43.66 15.25 -49.24
C ARG A 169 44.68 15.26 -48.11
N ALA A 170 45.59 16.24 -48.07
CA ALA A 170 46.56 16.39 -47.00
C ALA A 170 45.89 16.67 -45.65
N THR A 171 44.87 17.53 -45.61
CA THR A 171 44.12 17.82 -44.37
C THR A 171 43.25 16.65 -43.91
N ALA A 172 42.69 15.85 -44.83
CA ALA A 172 41.99 14.61 -44.49
C ALA A 172 42.94 13.58 -43.88
N HIS A 173 44.13 13.37 -44.49
CA HIS A 173 45.14 12.45 -44.00
C HIS A 173 45.71 12.89 -42.63
N ALA A 174 45.95 14.20 -42.45
CA ALA A 174 46.38 14.76 -41.17
C ALA A 174 45.33 14.60 -40.07
N LYS A 175 44.04 14.73 -40.38
CA LYS A 175 42.94 14.46 -39.43
C LYS A 175 42.89 12.99 -39.02
N GLN A 176 43.09 12.08 -39.96
CA GLN A 176 43.11 10.63 -39.69
C GLN A 176 44.31 10.26 -38.80
N GLN A 177 45.52 10.74 -39.13
CA GLN A 177 46.71 10.54 -38.29
C GLN A 177 46.56 11.18 -36.90
N HIS A 178 45.93 12.35 -36.79
CA HIS A 178 45.65 12.97 -35.49
C HIS A 178 44.67 12.15 -34.66
N GLN A 179 43.64 11.55 -35.26
CA GLN A 179 42.72 10.65 -34.57
C GLN A 179 43.43 9.37 -34.09
N GLU A 180 44.27 8.76 -34.92
CA GLU A 180 45.08 7.59 -34.55
C GLU A 180 46.04 7.92 -33.39
N TYR A 181 46.72 9.07 -33.45
CA TYR A 181 47.55 9.56 -32.35
C TYR A 181 46.75 9.79 -31.05
N LEU A 182 45.56 10.38 -31.12
CA LEU A 182 44.69 10.58 -29.96
C LEU A 182 44.21 9.25 -29.36
N HIS A 183 43.94 8.25 -30.19
CA HIS A 183 43.62 6.89 -29.75
C HIS A 183 44.82 6.23 -29.07
N LEU A 184 46.02 6.34 -29.65
CA LEU A 184 47.26 5.81 -29.08
C LEU A 184 47.59 6.49 -27.74
N ARG A 185 47.46 7.82 -27.66
CA ARG A 185 47.67 8.60 -26.44
C ARG A 185 46.64 8.28 -25.37
N LYS A 186 45.36 8.12 -25.71
CA LYS A 186 44.34 7.66 -24.75
C LYS A 186 44.66 6.26 -24.23
N ALA A 187 45.06 5.33 -25.10
CA ALA A 187 45.46 3.99 -24.69
C ALA A 187 46.68 4.04 -23.77
N ALA A 188 47.72 4.81 -24.13
CA ALA A 188 48.93 4.99 -23.33
C ALA A 188 48.63 5.63 -21.96
N VAL A 189 47.83 6.70 -21.89
CA VAL A 189 47.42 7.32 -20.61
C VAL A 189 46.56 6.37 -19.77
N THR A 190 45.71 5.56 -20.40
CA THR A 190 44.91 4.56 -19.68
C THR A 190 45.80 3.46 -19.11
N ILE A 191 46.79 2.98 -19.87
CA ILE A 191 47.77 1.98 -19.41
C ILE A 191 48.69 2.57 -18.34
N GLN A 192 49.22 3.77 -18.53
CA GLN A 192 50.08 4.47 -17.56
C GLN A 192 49.34 4.76 -16.26
N SER A 193 48.08 5.21 -16.30
CA SER A 193 47.26 5.40 -15.10
C SER A 193 46.83 4.09 -14.45
N ALA A 194 46.60 3.03 -15.23
CA ALA A 194 46.35 1.69 -14.72
C ALA A 194 47.59 1.09 -14.03
N CYS A 195 48.78 1.25 -14.60
CA CYS A 195 50.07 0.81 -14.03
C CYS A 195 50.47 1.65 -12.81
N ARG A 196 50.40 2.98 -12.87
CA ARG A 196 50.62 3.86 -11.69
C ARG A 196 49.60 3.54 -10.60
N GLY A 197 48.33 3.36 -10.97
CA GLY A 197 47.28 2.94 -10.06
C GLY A 197 47.52 1.53 -9.50
N PHE A 198 48.09 0.60 -10.27
CA PHE A 198 48.42 -0.75 -9.83
C PHE A 198 49.56 -0.74 -8.82
N VAL A 199 50.63 0.03 -9.06
CA VAL A 199 51.75 0.19 -8.12
C VAL A 199 51.28 0.81 -6.81
N VAL A 200 50.48 1.87 -6.86
CA VAL A 200 49.89 2.50 -5.65
C VAL A 200 48.93 1.53 -4.95
N ARG A 201 48.09 0.80 -5.68
CA ARG A 201 47.17 -0.20 -5.09
C ARG A 201 47.93 -1.35 -4.45
N LYS A 202 49.03 -1.83 -5.04
CA LYS A 202 49.87 -2.91 -4.48
C LYS A 202 50.57 -2.47 -3.19
N LYS A 203 51.13 -1.24 -3.17
CA LYS A 203 51.75 -0.64 -1.97
C LYS A 203 50.71 -0.35 -0.88
N MET A 204 49.54 0.14 -1.25
CA MET A 204 48.41 0.36 -0.33
C MET A 204 47.80 -0.95 0.18
N GLN A 205 47.81 -2.03 -0.62
CA GLN A 205 47.44 -3.38 -0.19
C GLN A 205 48.46 -3.96 0.80
N GLN A 206 49.77 -3.72 0.61
CA GLN A 206 50.80 -4.12 1.58
C GLN A 206 50.66 -3.34 2.89
N MET A 207 50.45 -2.02 2.84
CA MET A 207 50.18 -1.20 4.03
C MET A 207 48.86 -1.60 4.71
N HIS A 208 47.80 -1.90 3.94
CA HIS A 208 46.54 -2.42 4.48
C HIS A 208 46.70 -3.84 5.03
N ARG A 209 47.54 -4.71 4.44
CA ARG A 209 47.83 -6.04 4.99
C ARG A 209 48.61 -5.92 6.29
N ALA A 210 49.62 -5.06 6.39
CA ALA A 210 50.34 -4.80 7.63
C ALA A 210 49.41 -4.20 8.72
N ALA A 211 48.61 -3.19 8.37
CA ALA A 211 47.62 -2.61 9.28
C ALA A 211 46.48 -3.59 9.63
N THR A 212 46.09 -4.47 8.70
CA THR A 212 45.10 -5.52 8.97
C THR A 212 45.73 -6.63 9.81
N VAL A 213 47.01 -6.97 9.68
CA VAL A 213 47.68 -7.93 10.56
C VAL A 213 47.78 -7.35 11.97
N ILE A 214 48.16 -6.08 12.15
CA ILE A 214 48.23 -5.42 13.47
C ILE A 214 46.83 -5.22 14.09
N GLN A 215 45.82 -4.76 13.31
CA GLN A 215 44.45 -4.57 13.81
C GLN A 215 43.65 -5.88 13.92
N ALA A 216 43.97 -6.90 13.12
CA ALA A 216 43.27 -8.18 13.13
C ALA A 216 43.87 -9.22 14.08
N SER A 217 45.19 -9.25 14.30
CA SER A 217 45.81 -10.25 15.19
C SER A 217 45.43 -10.04 16.65
N ALA A 218 45.47 -8.79 17.15
CA ALA A 218 45.21 -8.51 18.56
C ALA A 218 43.74 -8.16 18.86
N PHE A 219 43.15 -7.17 18.17
CA PHE A 219 41.85 -6.61 18.59
C PHE A 219 40.63 -7.21 17.86
N ARG A 220 40.65 -7.34 16.53
CA ARG A 220 39.48 -7.90 15.80
C ARG A 220 39.36 -9.41 16.00
N MET A 221 40.45 -10.19 16.04
CA MET A 221 40.37 -11.62 16.34
C MET A 221 39.84 -11.87 17.75
N HIS A 222 40.27 -11.11 18.77
CA HIS A 222 39.71 -11.23 20.11
C HIS A 222 38.20 -10.86 20.15
N LYS A 223 37.80 -9.78 19.48
CA LYS A 223 36.40 -9.33 19.43
C LYS A 223 35.49 -10.28 18.64
N ILE A 224 36.00 -10.89 17.55
CA ILE A 224 35.29 -11.90 16.76
C ILE A 224 35.27 -13.24 17.52
N LYS A 225 36.34 -13.63 18.21
CA LYS A 225 36.39 -14.87 19.02
C LYS A 225 35.41 -14.80 20.19
N ILE A 226 35.34 -13.67 20.89
CA ILE A 226 34.31 -13.42 21.93
C ILE A 226 32.89 -13.38 21.32
N ALA A 227 32.68 -12.69 20.20
CA ALA A 227 31.37 -12.62 19.56
C ALA A 227 30.90 -13.99 19.04
N TYR A 228 31.82 -14.79 18.49
CA TYR A 228 31.56 -16.14 18.03
C TYR A 228 31.33 -17.10 19.20
N GLN A 229 32.10 -17.00 20.30
CA GLN A 229 31.85 -17.79 21.51
C GLN A 229 30.49 -17.44 22.13
N ARG A 230 30.12 -16.15 22.21
CA ARG A 230 28.78 -15.73 22.66
C ARG A 230 27.67 -16.25 21.74
N MET A 231 27.86 -16.19 20.43
CA MET A 231 26.92 -16.73 19.45
C MET A 231 26.82 -18.26 19.52
N ARG A 232 27.93 -18.97 19.73
CA ARG A 232 27.98 -20.43 19.87
C ARG A 232 27.34 -20.88 21.18
N ILE A 233 27.61 -20.20 22.30
CA ILE A 233 26.94 -20.46 23.59
C ILE A 233 25.45 -20.17 23.47
N ALA A 234 25.04 -19.05 22.86
CA ALA A 234 23.63 -18.74 22.65
C ALA A 234 22.94 -19.76 21.73
N ALA A 235 23.61 -20.20 20.66
CA ALA A 235 23.10 -21.24 19.77
C ALA A 235 22.97 -22.59 20.49
N VAL A 236 23.95 -22.98 21.31
CA VAL A 236 23.90 -24.20 22.13
C VAL A 236 22.79 -24.10 23.18
N VAL A 237 22.62 -22.95 23.83
CA VAL A 237 21.51 -22.72 24.80
C VAL A 237 20.16 -22.77 24.10
N ILE A 238 20.01 -22.17 22.92
CA ILE A 238 18.77 -22.22 22.13
C ILE A 238 18.51 -23.63 21.59
N GLN A 239 19.53 -24.33 21.12
CA GLN A 239 19.42 -25.71 20.65
C GLN A 239 19.10 -26.67 21.79
N ASN A 240 19.71 -26.49 22.97
CA ASN A 240 19.41 -27.27 24.16
C ASN A 240 18.01 -26.94 24.67
N TYR A 241 17.60 -25.67 24.73
CA TYR A 241 16.26 -25.26 25.09
C TYR A 241 15.21 -25.81 24.10
N TYR A 242 15.49 -25.79 22.80
CA TYR A 242 14.62 -26.39 21.79
C TYR A 242 14.59 -27.92 21.91
N ARG A 243 15.72 -28.58 22.16
CA ARG A 243 15.79 -30.03 22.41
C ARG A 243 15.04 -30.42 23.69
N PHE A 244 15.16 -29.64 24.76
CA PHE A 244 14.37 -29.78 26.00
C PHE A 244 12.88 -29.52 25.76
N TYR A 245 12.53 -28.50 24.97
CA TYR A 245 11.14 -28.19 24.60
C TYR A 245 10.52 -29.30 23.74
N VAL A 246 11.27 -29.84 22.77
CA VAL A 246 10.82 -30.96 21.93
C VAL A 246 10.70 -32.22 22.77
N LYS A 247 11.69 -32.56 23.61
CA LYS A 247 11.60 -33.66 24.58
C LYS A 247 10.39 -33.48 25.49
N GLY A 248 10.19 -32.30 26.08
CA GLY A 248 9.04 -31.97 26.93
C GLY A 248 7.70 -32.04 26.20
N LYS A 249 7.63 -31.66 24.91
CA LYS A 249 6.43 -31.78 24.08
C LYS A 249 6.11 -33.24 23.74
N VAL A 250 7.14 -34.06 23.48
CA VAL A 250 6.99 -35.51 23.27
C VAL A 250 6.57 -36.19 24.57
N GLN A 251 7.24 -35.90 25.70
CA GLN A 251 6.88 -36.40 27.03
C GLN A 251 5.45 -36.01 27.40
N ARG A 252 5.04 -34.76 27.15
CA ARG A 252 3.67 -34.28 27.40
C ARG A 252 2.65 -34.97 26.49
N LYS A 253 3.00 -35.27 25.23
CA LYS A 253 2.12 -36.04 24.34
C LYS A 253 1.96 -37.47 24.83
N ILE A 254 3.05 -38.11 25.29
CA ILE A 254 3.02 -39.45 25.90
C ILE A 254 2.18 -39.41 27.18
N TYR A 255 2.42 -38.46 28.09
CA TYR A 255 1.65 -38.28 29.32
C TYR A 255 0.16 -38.03 29.05
N LEU A 256 -0.19 -37.16 28.09
CA LEU A 256 -1.59 -36.93 27.71
C LEU A 256 -2.24 -38.16 27.08
N THR A 257 -1.45 -39.01 26.39
CA THR A 257 -1.93 -40.28 25.85
C THR A 257 -2.17 -41.27 26.96
N ILE A 258 -1.23 -41.41 27.91
CA ILE A 258 -1.37 -42.22 29.12
C ILE A 258 -2.56 -41.72 29.94
N GLN A 259 -2.71 -40.41 30.18
CA GLN A 259 -3.82 -39.84 30.94
C GLN A 259 -5.16 -40.08 30.24
N LYS A 260 -5.24 -39.96 28.91
CA LYS A 260 -6.45 -40.29 28.15
C LYS A 260 -6.76 -41.79 28.22
N SER A 261 -5.76 -42.65 28.10
CA SER A 261 -5.93 -44.09 28.25
C SER A 261 -6.36 -44.45 29.67
N VAL A 262 -5.77 -43.83 30.69
CA VAL A 262 -6.14 -44.00 32.10
C VAL A 262 -7.56 -43.49 32.35
N LEU A 263 -7.97 -42.34 31.80
CA LEU A 263 -9.34 -41.85 31.90
C LEU A 263 -10.34 -42.77 31.20
N VAL A 264 -9.99 -43.33 30.03
CA VAL A 264 -10.82 -44.31 29.32
C VAL A 264 -10.91 -45.60 30.13
N ILE A 265 -9.81 -46.09 30.70
CA ILE A 265 -9.76 -47.29 31.54
C ILE A 265 -10.51 -47.08 32.86
N GLN A 266 -10.36 -45.91 33.49
CA GLN A 266 -11.08 -45.52 34.71
C GLN A 266 -12.58 -45.35 34.42
N ALA A 267 -12.95 -44.75 33.29
CA ALA A 267 -14.35 -44.62 32.88
C ALA A 267 -14.95 -45.98 32.48
N SER A 268 -14.19 -46.86 31.83
CA SER A 268 -14.63 -48.22 31.52
C SER A 268 -14.75 -49.07 32.77
N TYR A 269 -13.83 -48.93 33.73
CA TYR A 269 -13.87 -49.61 35.03
C TYR A 269 -15.01 -49.07 35.91
N ARG A 270 -15.17 -47.74 36.04
CA ARG A 270 -16.31 -47.14 36.75
C ARG A 270 -17.63 -47.51 36.08
N GLY A 271 -17.69 -47.52 34.75
CA GLY A 271 -18.85 -47.97 34.00
C GLY A 271 -19.10 -49.47 34.13
N MET A 272 -18.05 -50.30 34.22
CA MET A 272 -18.18 -51.75 34.48
C MET A 272 -18.66 -52.00 35.91
N LYS A 273 -18.06 -51.35 36.91
CA LYS A 273 -18.46 -51.43 38.32
C LYS A 273 -19.90 -50.96 38.51
N ALA A 274 -20.29 -49.82 37.92
CA ALA A 274 -21.67 -49.35 37.93
C ALA A 274 -22.63 -50.29 37.19
N ARG A 275 -22.22 -50.90 36.06
CA ARG A 275 -23.03 -51.92 35.37
C ARG A 275 -23.12 -53.22 36.17
N GLN A 276 -22.10 -53.58 36.93
CA GLN A 276 -22.09 -54.75 37.80
C GLN A 276 -22.98 -54.53 39.02
N GLU A 277 -22.89 -53.37 39.66
CA GLU A 277 -23.80 -52.91 40.73
C GLU A 277 -25.25 -52.82 40.22
N LEU A 278 -25.47 -52.29 39.02
CA LEU A 278 -26.78 -52.21 38.37
C LEU A 278 -27.29 -53.59 37.93
N LYS A 279 -26.40 -54.53 37.54
CA LYS A 279 -26.78 -55.92 37.23
C LYS A 279 -27.14 -56.68 38.51
N ILE A 280 -26.45 -56.43 39.63
CA ILE A 280 -26.82 -56.95 40.95
C ILE A 280 -28.17 -56.34 41.39
N MET A 281 -28.33 -55.01 41.33
CA MET A 281 -29.61 -54.35 41.64
C MET A 281 -30.74 -54.81 40.73
N HIS A 282 -30.51 -55.03 39.43
CA HIS A 282 -31.52 -55.57 38.52
C HIS A 282 -31.75 -57.06 38.72
N ALA A 283 -30.76 -57.86 39.13
CA ALA A 283 -30.98 -59.25 39.51
C ALA A 283 -31.83 -59.32 40.79
N SER A 284 -31.49 -58.53 41.81
CA SER A 284 -32.28 -58.38 43.03
C SER A 284 -33.68 -57.84 42.75
N ALA A 285 -33.81 -56.81 41.91
CA ALA A 285 -35.09 -56.26 41.50
C ALA A 285 -35.87 -57.23 40.61
N THR A 286 -35.23 -58.04 39.77
CA THR A 286 -35.91 -59.07 38.96
C THR A 286 -36.38 -60.20 39.86
N ILE A 287 -35.60 -60.62 40.85
CA ILE A 287 -36.03 -61.60 41.87
C ILE A 287 -37.21 -61.05 42.67
N ILE A 288 -37.13 -59.82 43.17
CA ILE A 288 -38.23 -59.18 43.90
C ILE A 288 -39.46 -58.98 43.00
N GLN A 289 -39.26 -58.54 41.75
CA GLN A 289 -40.35 -58.33 40.79
C GLN A 289 -40.93 -59.64 40.26
N SER A 290 -40.15 -60.72 40.10
CA SER A 290 -40.65 -62.04 39.68
C SER A 290 -41.35 -62.75 40.82
N LEU A 291 -40.85 -62.63 42.06
CA LEU A 291 -41.55 -63.11 43.25
C LEU A 291 -42.84 -62.33 43.48
N TYR A 292 -42.83 -61.01 43.31
CA TYR A 292 -44.04 -60.19 43.44
C TYR A 292 -45.03 -60.39 42.28
N ARG A 293 -44.56 -60.49 41.02
CA ARG A 293 -45.44 -60.80 39.86
C ARG A 293 -45.99 -62.21 39.95
N GLY A 294 -45.20 -63.19 40.38
CA GLY A 294 -45.64 -64.54 40.69
C GLY A 294 -46.67 -64.58 41.82
N HIS A 295 -46.43 -63.86 42.92
CA HIS A 295 -47.40 -63.71 44.01
C HIS A 295 -48.69 -63.03 43.54
N LYS A 296 -48.60 -61.98 42.72
CA LYS A 296 -49.74 -61.26 42.14
C LYS A 296 -50.52 -62.12 41.14
N GLN A 297 -49.86 -62.90 40.28
CA GLN A 297 -50.52 -63.82 39.34
C GLN A 297 -51.09 -65.06 40.03
N HIS A 298 -50.45 -65.58 41.09
CA HIS A 298 -51.00 -66.65 41.91
C HIS A 298 -52.25 -66.19 42.70
N ASN A 299 -52.23 -64.98 43.26
CA ASN A 299 -53.41 -64.39 43.90
C ASN A 299 -54.52 -64.03 42.89
N HIS A 300 -54.16 -63.54 41.70
CA HIS A 300 -55.14 -63.28 40.64
C HIS A 300 -55.76 -64.59 40.12
N TYR A 301 -54.98 -65.67 39.98
CA TYR A 301 -55.47 -67.00 39.64
C TYR A 301 -56.40 -67.59 40.72
N LYS A 302 -56.04 -67.47 42.01
CA LYS A 302 -56.93 -67.84 43.12
C LYS A 302 -58.23 -67.02 43.13
N GLN A 303 -58.15 -65.71 42.85
CA GLN A 303 -59.32 -64.84 42.73
C GLN A 303 -60.17 -65.16 41.49
N LEU A 304 -59.57 -65.58 40.37
CA LEU A 304 -60.30 -66.01 39.17
C LEU A 304 -61.00 -67.36 39.40
N CYS A 305 -60.34 -68.34 40.03
CA CYS A 305 -60.95 -69.61 40.38
C CYS A 305 -62.10 -69.45 41.42
N TRP A 306 -61.94 -68.53 42.37
CA TRP A 306 -63.02 -68.17 43.31
C TRP A 306 -64.16 -67.42 42.62
N ALA A 307 -63.85 -66.45 41.74
CA ALA A 307 -64.84 -65.68 40.99
C ALA A 307 -65.65 -66.54 40.01
N VAL A 308 -65.04 -67.55 39.37
CA VAL A 308 -65.77 -68.48 38.49
C VAL A 308 -66.77 -69.33 39.28
N LYS A 309 -66.41 -69.83 40.47
CA LYS A 309 -67.35 -70.56 41.35
C LYS A 309 -68.48 -69.66 41.87
N VAL A 310 -68.16 -68.42 42.25
CA VAL A 310 -69.14 -67.44 42.77
C VAL A 310 -70.08 -66.93 41.68
N VAL A 311 -69.62 -66.75 40.43
CA VAL A 311 -70.46 -66.34 39.29
C VAL A 311 -71.39 -67.48 38.84
N GLN A 312 -70.95 -68.74 38.92
CA GLN A 312 -71.83 -69.90 38.64
C GLN A 312 -72.94 -70.06 39.69
N GLN A 313 -72.67 -69.76 40.97
CA GLN A 313 -73.70 -69.74 42.02
C GLN A 313 -74.59 -68.48 41.99
N ARG A 314 -74.03 -67.30 41.69
CA ARG A 314 -74.80 -66.04 41.56
C ARG A 314 -75.68 -65.97 40.33
N PHE A 315 -75.33 -66.63 39.22
CA PHE A 315 -76.21 -66.71 38.05
C PHE A 315 -77.50 -67.48 38.36
N ARG A 316 -77.41 -68.57 39.15
CA ARG A 316 -78.57 -69.35 39.60
C ARG A 316 -79.42 -68.60 40.61
N ALA A 317 -78.83 -67.81 41.51
CA ALA A 317 -79.54 -66.97 42.48
C ALA A 317 -80.14 -65.67 41.88
N ASN A 318 -79.49 -65.03 40.90
CA ASN A 318 -80.01 -63.83 40.25
C ASN A 318 -81.25 -64.10 39.40
N ARG A 319 -81.39 -65.31 38.85
CA ARG A 319 -82.57 -65.70 38.09
C ARG A 319 -83.82 -65.84 38.99
N ALA A 320 -83.66 -66.16 40.28
CA ALA A 320 -84.74 -66.16 41.27
C ALA A 320 -85.08 -64.74 41.76
N ARG A 321 -84.07 -63.89 41.98
CA ARG A 321 -84.21 -62.47 42.37
C ARG A 321 -84.91 -61.60 41.31
N ASP A 322 -84.66 -61.83 40.03
CA ASP A 322 -85.26 -61.04 38.94
C ASP A 322 -86.78 -61.32 38.74
N ALA A 323 -87.32 -62.41 39.32
CA ALA A 323 -88.76 -62.71 39.35
C ALA A 323 -89.52 -61.88 40.42
N GLU A 324 -88.93 -61.68 41.61
CA GLU A 324 -89.54 -60.87 42.69
C GLU A 324 -89.44 -59.35 42.44
N VAL A 325 -88.35 -58.87 41.84
CA VAL A 325 -88.16 -57.43 41.58
C VAL A 325 -89.12 -56.88 40.51
N LYS A 326 -89.58 -57.71 39.56
CA LYS A 326 -90.60 -57.30 38.57
C LYS A 326 -91.95 -56.97 39.21
N ASN A 327 -92.34 -57.65 40.28
CA ASN A 327 -93.61 -57.41 40.97
C ASN A 327 -93.61 -56.08 41.75
N TYR A 328 -92.51 -55.79 42.44
CA TYR A 328 -92.33 -54.55 43.20
C TYR A 328 -92.19 -53.30 42.31
N THR A 329 -91.58 -53.44 41.12
CA THR A 329 -91.48 -52.33 40.14
C THR A 329 -92.80 -51.92 39.47
N ARG A 330 -93.89 -52.72 39.59
CA ARG A 330 -95.20 -52.37 39.02
C ARG A 330 -96.01 -51.41 39.91
N ILE A 331 -95.95 -51.59 41.23
CA ILE A 331 -96.72 -50.79 42.21
C ILE A 331 -96.02 -49.44 42.48
N LYS A 332 -94.69 -49.44 42.58
CA LYS A 332 -93.89 -48.22 42.84
C LYS A 332 -93.84 -47.24 41.65
N LYS A 333 -94.02 -47.72 40.41
CA LYS A 333 -94.06 -46.89 39.19
C LYS A 333 -95.37 -46.11 39.00
N ALA A 334 -96.47 -46.47 39.66
CA ALA A 334 -97.77 -45.80 39.49
C ALA A 334 -97.89 -44.50 40.32
N ALA A 335 -97.41 -44.47 41.56
CA ALA A 335 -97.58 -43.30 42.45
C ALA A 335 -96.54 -42.19 42.22
N LEU A 336 -95.27 -42.53 41.92
CA LEU A 336 -94.20 -41.54 41.69
C LEU A 336 -94.31 -40.82 40.34
N CYS A 337 -95.09 -41.36 39.39
CA CYS A 337 -95.33 -40.76 38.08
C CYS A 337 -96.27 -39.55 38.10
N LEU A 338 -97.20 -39.43 39.07
CA LEU A 338 -98.17 -38.32 39.06
C LEU A 338 -97.66 -37.04 39.77
N GLN A 339 -96.93 -37.17 40.89
CA GLN A 339 -96.51 -36.00 41.69
C GLN A 339 -95.19 -35.36 41.21
N SER A 340 -94.26 -36.15 40.67
CA SER A 340 -92.96 -35.66 40.19
C SER A 340 -92.97 -35.13 38.76
N ALA A 341 -93.99 -35.47 37.96
CA ALA A 341 -94.10 -35.07 36.56
C ALA A 341 -94.45 -33.58 36.38
N PHE A 342 -95.22 -32.97 37.29
CA PHE A 342 -95.66 -31.58 37.12
C PHE A 342 -94.60 -30.55 37.55
N ARG A 343 -94.01 -30.70 38.75
CA ARG A 343 -93.05 -29.73 39.31
C ARG A 343 -91.68 -29.77 38.64
N ALA A 344 -91.26 -30.94 38.17
CA ALA A 344 -89.96 -31.09 37.53
C ALA A 344 -90.00 -30.93 36.01
N LYS A 345 -91.18 -30.79 35.36
CA LYS A 345 -91.29 -30.38 33.95
C LYS A 345 -90.94 -28.90 33.76
N LYS A 346 -91.41 -28.01 34.64
CA LYS A 346 -91.15 -26.56 34.58
C LYS A 346 -89.70 -26.18 34.94
N ALA A 347 -89.08 -26.89 35.90
CA ALA A 347 -87.69 -26.65 36.31
C ALA A 347 -86.64 -27.34 35.40
N ARG A 348 -86.92 -28.54 34.85
CA ARG A 348 -86.00 -29.21 33.91
C ARG A 348 -85.98 -28.57 32.53
N GLN A 349 -87.06 -27.93 32.06
CA GLN A 349 -87.05 -27.16 30.81
C GLN A 349 -86.12 -25.92 30.85
N LEU A 350 -86.09 -25.16 31.94
CA LEU A 350 -85.19 -23.99 32.07
C LEU A 350 -83.71 -24.40 32.28
N ALA A 351 -83.46 -25.47 33.05
CA ALA A 351 -82.12 -25.92 33.40
C ALA A 351 -81.44 -26.79 32.31
N THR A 352 -82.20 -27.58 31.53
CA THR A 352 -81.63 -28.35 30.40
C THR A 352 -81.31 -27.47 29.20
N ILE A 353 -82.10 -26.41 28.94
CA ILE A 353 -81.75 -25.42 27.91
C ILE A 353 -80.47 -24.68 28.29
N ILE A 354 -80.28 -24.28 29.56
CA ILE A 354 -79.08 -23.56 29.99
C ILE A 354 -77.85 -24.48 30.12
N GLN A 355 -77.96 -25.71 30.65
CA GLN A 355 -76.81 -26.60 30.85
C GLN A 355 -76.43 -27.47 29.63
N ALA A 356 -77.38 -27.85 28.76
CA ALA A 356 -77.05 -28.49 27.48
C ALA A 356 -76.51 -27.45 26.48
N ALA A 357 -77.04 -26.21 26.49
CA ALA A 357 -76.39 -25.09 25.82
C ALA A 357 -75.01 -24.84 26.42
N GLN A 358 -74.81 -24.78 27.74
CA GLN A 358 -73.47 -24.52 28.31
C GLN A 358 -72.45 -25.66 28.11
N ARG A 359 -72.82 -26.93 27.94
CA ARG A 359 -71.85 -28.02 27.67
C ARG A 359 -71.56 -28.25 26.18
N ILE A 360 -72.55 -28.08 25.30
CA ILE A 360 -72.32 -28.09 23.84
C ILE A 360 -71.72 -26.75 23.40
N GLN A 361 -72.17 -25.61 23.96
CA GLN A 361 -71.46 -24.34 23.84
C GLN A 361 -70.10 -24.44 24.50
N SER A 362 -69.84 -24.91 25.72
CA SER A 362 -68.45 -24.83 26.25
C SER A 362 -67.42 -25.67 25.49
N VAL A 363 -67.76 -26.82 24.89
CA VAL A 363 -66.79 -27.61 24.11
C VAL A 363 -66.68 -27.12 22.66
N LEU A 364 -67.79 -26.76 22.02
CA LEU A 364 -67.78 -26.20 20.66
C LEU A 364 -67.32 -24.72 20.66
N LYS A 365 -67.62 -23.94 21.71
CA LYS A 365 -67.11 -22.58 21.99
C LYS A 365 -65.69 -22.65 22.52
N MET A 366 -65.24 -23.65 23.28
CA MET A 366 -63.80 -23.80 23.54
C MET A 366 -63.04 -24.17 22.25
N TYR A 367 -63.52 -25.07 21.40
CA TYR A 367 -62.84 -25.42 20.14
C TYR A 367 -62.94 -24.30 19.08
N LEU A 368 -64.11 -23.67 18.91
CA LEU A 368 -64.32 -22.54 18.00
C LEU A 368 -63.76 -21.24 18.55
N ASP A 369 -63.69 -21.00 19.87
CA ASP A 369 -63.01 -19.86 20.48
C ASP A 369 -61.52 -20.11 20.61
N ARG A 370 -61.01 -21.34 20.71
CA ARG A 370 -59.56 -21.60 20.57
C ARG A 370 -59.12 -21.51 19.12
N ARG A 371 -59.95 -21.91 18.15
CA ARG A 371 -59.70 -21.70 16.71
C ARG A 371 -59.92 -20.26 16.27
N ARG A 372 -60.94 -19.55 16.81
CA ARG A 372 -61.13 -18.10 16.63
C ARG A 372 -60.13 -17.28 17.43
N PHE A 373 -59.68 -17.70 18.60
CA PHE A 373 -58.60 -17.05 19.37
C PHE A 373 -57.27 -17.31 18.71
N LEU A 374 -56.98 -18.50 18.18
CA LEU A 374 -55.76 -18.72 17.40
C LEU A 374 -55.82 -17.94 16.08
N LYS A 375 -56.96 -17.90 15.37
CA LYS A 375 -57.14 -17.03 14.19
C LYS A 375 -57.13 -15.54 14.53
N LYS A 376 -57.72 -15.10 15.65
CA LYS A 376 -57.70 -13.71 16.16
C LYS A 376 -56.37 -13.36 16.81
N LYS A 377 -55.58 -14.30 17.33
CA LYS A 377 -54.23 -14.11 17.88
C LYS A 377 -53.20 -14.16 16.76
N THR A 378 -53.36 -15.01 15.75
CA THR A 378 -52.52 -14.94 14.53
C THR A 378 -52.91 -13.73 13.70
N ALA A 379 -54.20 -13.39 13.55
CA ALA A 379 -54.66 -12.15 12.94
C ALA A 379 -54.31 -10.93 13.80
N ALA A 380 -54.38 -10.96 15.13
CA ALA A 380 -53.95 -9.84 15.97
C ALA A 380 -52.42 -9.78 16.06
N VAL A 381 -51.66 -10.87 15.98
CA VAL A 381 -50.19 -10.81 15.90
C VAL A 381 -49.75 -10.40 14.50
N THR A 382 -50.44 -10.79 13.43
CA THR A 382 -50.18 -10.29 12.07
C THR A 382 -50.68 -8.87 11.89
N ILE A 383 -51.82 -8.46 12.45
CA ILE A 383 -52.29 -7.07 12.49
C ILE A 383 -51.44 -6.26 13.45
N GLN A 384 -51.02 -6.75 14.62
CA GLN A 384 -50.12 -6.01 15.53
C GLN A 384 -48.71 -5.96 14.97
N SER A 385 -48.20 -6.99 14.28
CA SER A 385 -46.89 -6.94 13.62
C SER A 385 -46.95 -6.16 12.29
N ALA A 386 -48.05 -6.22 11.54
CA ALA A 386 -48.30 -5.40 10.35
C ALA A 386 -48.67 -3.97 10.70
N PHE A 387 -49.31 -3.69 11.84
CA PHE A 387 -49.57 -2.37 12.38
C PHE A 387 -48.34 -1.83 13.09
N ARG A 388 -47.54 -2.64 13.80
CA ARG A 388 -46.22 -2.21 14.29
C ARG A 388 -45.28 -1.98 13.11
N CYS A 389 -45.33 -2.81 12.06
CA CYS A 389 -44.57 -2.62 10.83
C CYS A 389 -45.09 -1.43 10.04
N HIS A 390 -46.40 -1.23 9.89
CA HIS A 390 -47.03 -0.11 9.21
C HIS A 390 -46.81 1.18 9.99
N ARG A 391 -47.02 1.20 11.31
CA ARG A 391 -46.70 2.33 12.20
C ARG A 391 -45.21 2.62 12.23
N MET A 392 -44.33 1.61 12.15
CA MET A 392 -42.89 1.83 12.00
C MET A 392 -42.54 2.29 10.58
N LYS A 393 -43.24 1.83 9.52
CA LYS A 393 -43.06 2.28 8.13
C LYS A 393 -43.60 3.68 7.91
N THR A 394 -44.73 4.06 8.51
CA THR A 394 -45.30 5.41 8.45
C THR A 394 -44.54 6.35 9.36
N ARG A 395 -44.04 5.91 10.53
CA ARG A 395 -43.13 6.72 11.35
C ARG A 395 -41.75 6.83 10.71
N TYR A 396 -41.23 5.78 10.08
CA TYR A 396 -39.98 5.82 9.31
C TYR A 396 -40.15 6.68 8.05
N LYS A 397 -41.27 6.57 7.34
CA LYS A 397 -41.60 7.40 6.18
C LYS A 397 -41.88 8.84 6.59
N ALA A 398 -42.55 9.11 7.71
CA ALA A 398 -42.72 10.46 8.26
C ALA A 398 -41.39 11.04 8.75
N ILE A 399 -40.50 10.24 9.36
CA ILE A 399 -39.13 10.65 9.68
C ILE A 399 -38.33 10.89 8.41
N GLN A 400 -38.49 10.06 7.38
CA GLN A 400 -37.79 10.19 6.10
C GLN A 400 -38.30 11.40 5.30
N ASP A 401 -39.61 11.65 5.29
CA ASP A 401 -40.28 12.79 4.67
C ASP A 401 -39.99 14.08 5.46
N SER A 402 -39.96 14.03 6.80
CA SER A 402 -39.49 15.14 7.64
C SER A 402 -38.00 15.39 7.44
N THR A 403 -37.19 14.34 7.28
CA THR A 403 -35.74 14.47 6.99
C THR A 403 -35.53 15.00 5.58
N VAL A 404 -36.34 14.60 4.60
CA VAL A 404 -36.30 15.11 3.22
C VAL A 404 -36.85 16.53 3.17
N ALA A 405 -37.87 16.90 3.96
CA ALA A 405 -38.37 18.25 4.10
C ALA A 405 -37.34 19.16 4.78
N ILE A 406 -36.67 18.70 5.84
CA ILE A 406 -35.53 19.39 6.47
C ILE A 406 -34.34 19.45 5.52
N GLN A 407 -34.07 18.42 4.71
CA GLN A 407 -33.01 18.45 3.71
C GLN A 407 -33.35 19.36 2.52
N ARG A 408 -34.61 19.42 2.08
CA ARG A 408 -35.11 20.34 1.04
C ARG A 408 -35.13 21.77 1.57
N TRP A 409 -35.59 22.00 2.79
CA TRP A 409 -35.54 23.28 3.49
C TRP A 409 -34.10 23.73 3.75
N TYR A 410 -33.22 22.86 4.25
CA TYR A 410 -31.80 23.18 4.41
C TYR A 410 -31.12 23.43 3.07
N ARG A 411 -31.46 22.68 2.00
CA ARG A 411 -30.95 22.95 0.65
C ARG A 411 -31.51 24.27 0.09
N ALA A 412 -32.78 24.60 0.33
CA ALA A 412 -33.40 25.85 -0.05
C ALA A 412 -32.82 27.04 0.73
N CYS A 413 -32.64 26.93 2.05
CA CYS A 413 -31.94 27.91 2.88
C CYS A 413 -30.47 28.01 2.52
N ARG A 414 -29.78 26.92 2.16
CA ARG A 414 -28.39 26.97 1.69
C ARG A 414 -28.30 27.61 0.31
N MET A 415 -29.25 27.35 -0.59
CA MET A 415 -29.34 28.00 -1.90
C MET A 415 -29.70 29.49 -1.76
N ALA A 416 -30.62 29.85 -0.87
CA ALA A 416 -30.97 31.24 -0.55
C ALA A 416 -29.80 31.97 0.13
N CYS A 417 -29.06 31.32 1.02
CA CYS A 417 -27.82 31.86 1.59
C CYS A 417 -26.70 31.97 0.56
N LEU A 418 -26.60 31.04 -0.40
CA LEU A 418 -25.64 31.11 -1.50
C LEU A 418 -26.01 32.21 -2.49
N GLN A 419 -27.27 32.36 -2.88
CA GLN A 419 -27.77 33.47 -3.71
C GLN A 419 -27.63 34.81 -2.99
N LYS A 420 -27.89 34.89 -1.68
CA LYS A 420 -27.67 36.10 -0.87
C LYS A 420 -26.18 36.41 -0.72
N ALA A 421 -25.31 35.40 -0.68
CA ALA A 421 -23.86 35.57 -0.70
C ALA A 421 -23.33 35.96 -2.09
N GLU A 422 -23.91 35.43 -3.18
CA GLU A 422 -23.60 35.83 -4.56
C GLU A 422 -24.05 37.28 -4.81
N TYR A 423 -25.26 37.63 -4.37
CA TYR A 423 -25.77 39.00 -4.44
C TYR A 423 -24.96 39.96 -3.56
N SER A 424 -24.56 39.55 -2.35
CA SER A 424 -23.69 40.39 -1.51
C SER A 424 -22.28 40.51 -2.09
N ALA A 425 -21.75 39.48 -2.74
CA ALA A 425 -20.47 39.51 -3.45
C ALA A 425 -20.53 40.40 -4.69
N GLN A 426 -21.63 40.36 -5.46
CA GLN A 426 -21.88 41.26 -6.59
C GLN A 426 -22.04 42.71 -6.12
N ARG A 427 -22.82 42.96 -5.06
CA ARG A 427 -22.98 44.29 -4.45
C ARG A 427 -21.66 44.81 -3.86
N GLN A 428 -20.86 43.95 -3.22
CA GLN A 428 -19.55 44.31 -2.70
C GLN A 428 -18.55 44.58 -3.83
N ALA A 429 -18.59 43.84 -4.94
CA ALA A 429 -17.80 44.11 -6.13
C ALA A 429 -18.17 45.47 -6.75
N ILE A 430 -19.46 45.80 -6.81
CA ILE A 430 -19.95 47.13 -7.26
C ILE A 430 -19.48 48.24 -6.32
N ILE A 431 -19.56 48.06 -4.99
CA ILE A 431 -19.07 49.03 -3.99
C ILE A 431 -17.54 49.18 -4.07
N ILE A 432 -16.80 48.10 -4.32
CA ILE A 432 -15.34 48.13 -4.52
C ILE A 432 -14.98 48.89 -5.80
N ILE A 433 -15.72 48.69 -6.90
CA ILE A 433 -15.52 49.41 -8.16
C ILE A 433 -15.87 50.90 -7.98
N GLN A 434 -16.99 51.22 -7.32
CA GLN A 434 -17.41 52.60 -7.02
C GLN A 434 -16.43 53.33 -6.09
N SER A 435 -15.91 52.66 -5.05
CA SER A 435 -14.93 53.22 -4.12
C SER A 435 -13.52 53.30 -4.72
N ALA A 436 -13.15 52.37 -5.62
CA ALA A 436 -11.91 52.43 -6.38
C ALA A 436 -11.91 53.62 -7.35
N TYR A 437 -13.03 53.86 -8.05
CA TYR A 437 -13.23 55.01 -8.94
C TYR A 437 -13.19 56.34 -8.18
N ARG A 438 -13.93 56.46 -7.07
CA ARG A 438 -13.88 57.64 -6.17
C ARG A 438 -12.48 57.85 -5.59
N GLY A 439 -11.79 56.77 -5.22
CA GLY A 439 -10.42 56.77 -4.75
C GLY A 439 -9.39 57.16 -5.82
N THR A 440 -9.60 56.82 -7.10
CA THR A 440 -8.73 57.28 -8.21
C THR A 440 -8.88 58.77 -8.49
N VAL A 441 -10.10 59.32 -8.39
CA VAL A 441 -10.36 60.76 -8.56
C VAL A 441 -9.70 61.57 -7.44
N ILE A 442 -9.85 61.15 -6.17
CA ILE A 442 -9.20 61.80 -5.01
C ILE A 442 -7.67 61.67 -5.09
N ARG A 443 -7.13 60.52 -5.54
CA ARG A 443 -5.67 60.32 -5.72
C ARG A 443 -5.08 61.17 -6.83
N LYS A 444 -5.82 61.44 -7.92
CA LYS A 444 -5.39 62.34 -9.01
C LYS A 444 -5.30 63.80 -8.51
N MET A 445 -6.30 64.27 -7.78
CA MET A 445 -6.29 65.61 -7.15
C MET A 445 -5.23 65.75 -6.04
N ALA A 446 -5.03 64.71 -5.23
CA ALA A 446 -3.99 64.71 -4.19
C ALA A 446 -2.57 64.72 -4.77
N LYS A 447 -2.34 64.11 -5.95
CA LYS A 447 -1.05 64.13 -6.65
C LYS A 447 -0.71 65.53 -7.17
N GLN A 448 -1.70 66.29 -7.65
CA GLN A 448 -1.54 67.69 -8.07
C GLN A 448 -1.26 68.63 -6.87
N LYS A 449 -2.04 68.53 -5.77
CA LYS A 449 -1.80 69.32 -4.53
C LYS A 449 -0.48 68.98 -3.82
N ARG A 450 0.06 67.76 -3.99
CA ARG A 450 1.33 67.32 -3.39
C ARG A 450 2.54 67.70 -4.27
N ALA A 451 2.36 67.86 -5.59
CA ALA A 451 3.38 68.40 -6.49
C ALA A 451 3.61 69.90 -6.26
N ALA A 452 2.55 70.69 -6.10
CA ALA A 452 2.64 72.13 -5.80
C ALA A 452 3.36 72.41 -4.47
N ARG A 453 3.00 71.70 -3.39
CA ARG A 453 3.69 71.82 -2.09
C ARG A 453 5.14 71.34 -2.11
N LYS A 454 5.48 70.36 -2.95
CA LYS A 454 6.87 69.90 -3.11
C LYS A 454 7.74 70.94 -3.79
N ILE A 455 7.21 71.70 -4.75
CA ILE A 455 7.97 72.74 -5.45
C ILE A 455 8.23 73.92 -4.51
N GLN A 456 7.20 74.37 -3.76
CA GLN A 456 7.33 75.47 -2.81
C GLN A 456 8.23 75.13 -1.60
N SER A 457 8.13 73.91 -1.03
CA SER A 457 9.00 73.50 0.09
C SER A 457 10.43 73.17 -0.35
N PHE A 458 10.65 72.76 -1.61
CA PHE A 458 12.00 72.44 -2.12
C PHE A 458 12.86 73.71 -2.27
N LEU A 459 12.26 74.84 -2.67
CA LEU A 459 12.98 76.11 -2.82
C LEU A 459 13.39 76.72 -1.48
N HIS A 460 12.49 76.77 -0.49
CA HIS A 460 12.83 77.22 0.88
C HIS A 460 13.81 76.27 1.59
N MET A 461 13.63 74.95 1.40
CA MET A 461 14.54 73.95 1.94
C MET A 461 15.93 74.03 1.29
N ALA A 462 16.05 74.36 0.00
CA ALA A 462 17.35 74.39 -0.69
C ALA A 462 18.29 75.48 -0.16
N VAL A 463 17.76 76.62 0.28
CA VAL A 463 18.56 77.74 0.83
C VAL A 463 19.05 77.43 2.25
N HIS A 464 18.16 76.98 3.15
CA HIS A 464 18.56 76.56 4.50
C HIS A 464 19.45 75.30 4.50
N ARG A 465 19.23 74.38 3.55
CA ARG A 465 20.03 73.16 3.40
C ARG A 465 21.46 73.46 2.95
N ARG A 466 21.72 74.49 2.15
CA ARG A 466 23.11 74.84 1.77
C ARG A 466 23.92 75.38 2.95
N LYS A 467 23.33 76.23 3.80
CA LYS A 467 23.98 76.79 5.00
C LYS A 467 24.20 75.73 6.08
N PHE A 468 23.20 74.87 6.31
CA PHE A 468 23.28 73.75 7.25
C PHE A 468 24.22 72.62 6.77
N VAL A 469 24.30 72.34 5.47
CA VAL A 469 25.21 71.31 4.93
C VAL A 469 26.68 71.70 5.09
N ARG A 470 27.06 72.99 5.06
CA ARG A 470 28.44 73.41 5.35
C ARG A 470 28.83 73.20 6.81
N LEU A 471 28.01 73.66 7.75
CA LEU A 471 28.24 73.48 9.20
C LEU A 471 28.14 72.00 9.61
N ARG A 472 27.20 71.25 9.03
CA ARG A 472 27.07 69.81 9.24
C ARG A 472 28.20 69.03 8.56
N ALA A 473 28.74 69.45 7.42
CA ALA A 473 29.87 68.76 6.77
C ALA A 473 31.13 68.82 7.65
N ALA A 474 31.47 69.98 8.22
CA ALA A 474 32.61 70.13 9.13
C ALA A 474 32.44 69.34 10.45
N ALA A 475 31.23 69.33 11.02
CA ALA A 475 30.94 68.56 12.24
C ALA A 475 30.85 67.04 11.97
N VAL A 476 30.28 66.64 10.82
CA VAL A 476 30.19 65.24 10.39
C VAL A 476 31.54 64.71 9.96
N THR A 477 32.47 65.47 9.38
CA THR A 477 33.83 64.96 9.11
C THR A 477 34.59 64.62 10.40
N LEU A 478 34.48 65.47 11.44
CA LEU A 478 35.08 65.18 12.74
C LEU A 478 34.39 64.01 13.47
N GLN A 479 33.05 64.00 13.51
CA GLN A 479 32.29 62.90 14.12
C GLN A 479 32.37 61.59 13.33
N THR A 480 32.41 61.63 11.99
CA THR A 480 32.54 60.41 11.16
C THR A 480 33.93 59.86 11.21
N TYR A 481 35.01 60.62 11.36
CA TYR A 481 36.33 60.03 11.54
C TYR A 481 36.41 59.23 12.85
N TYR A 482 35.89 59.78 13.95
CA TYR A 482 35.82 59.11 15.25
C TYR A 482 34.81 57.94 15.27
N LEU A 483 33.58 58.15 14.80
CA LEU A 483 32.55 57.10 14.69
C LEU A 483 32.92 56.05 13.65
N MET A 484 33.60 56.38 12.55
CA MET A 484 34.12 55.42 11.57
C MET A 484 35.17 54.55 12.22
N ASN A 485 36.09 55.09 13.02
CA ASN A 485 37.10 54.25 13.65
C ASN A 485 36.47 53.32 14.72
N LYS A 486 35.52 53.83 15.51
CA LYS A 486 34.75 53.05 16.50
C LYS A 486 33.83 52.00 15.85
N THR A 487 33.12 52.35 14.79
CA THR A 487 32.28 51.43 14.01
C THR A 487 33.10 50.50 13.14
N LYS A 488 34.31 50.85 12.70
CA LYS A 488 35.26 49.95 12.01
C LYS A 488 35.80 48.91 12.99
N LEU A 489 36.14 49.29 14.23
CA LEU A 489 36.54 48.33 15.27
C LEU A 489 35.38 47.39 15.66
N GLN A 490 34.16 47.94 15.84
CA GLN A 490 32.96 47.16 16.12
C GLN A 490 32.51 46.32 14.91
N TYR A 491 32.66 46.83 13.69
CA TYR A 491 32.37 46.09 12.46
C TYR A 491 33.41 44.99 12.24
N MET A 492 34.68 45.17 12.60
CA MET A 492 35.69 44.11 12.51
C MET A 492 35.46 43.02 13.56
N THR A 493 35.02 43.37 14.77
CA THR A 493 34.60 42.36 15.78
C THR A 493 33.29 41.68 15.38
N TYR A 494 32.29 42.42 14.87
CA TYR A 494 31.07 41.85 14.30
C TYR A 494 31.35 41.04 13.04
N ARG A 495 32.29 41.42 12.18
CA ARG A 495 32.66 40.68 10.96
C ARG A 495 33.44 39.42 11.31
N LYS A 496 34.31 39.44 12.33
CA LYS A 496 34.94 38.22 12.88
C LYS A 496 33.90 37.30 13.50
N ALA A 497 32.98 37.84 14.32
CA ALA A 497 31.88 37.08 14.91
C ALA A 497 30.90 36.54 13.85
N VAL A 498 30.58 37.33 12.83
CA VAL A 498 29.74 36.95 11.68
C VAL A 498 30.49 35.98 10.78
N PHE A 499 31.80 36.06 10.60
CA PHE A 499 32.57 35.06 9.86
C PHE A 499 32.60 33.74 10.61
N VAL A 500 32.79 33.74 11.94
CA VAL A 500 32.69 32.55 12.78
C VAL A 500 31.26 32.00 12.77
N LEU A 501 30.22 32.84 12.87
CA LEU A 501 28.82 32.45 12.75
C LEU A 501 28.46 31.96 11.35
N GLN A 502 28.99 32.56 10.29
CA GLN A 502 28.79 32.14 8.90
C GLN A 502 29.58 30.88 8.60
N GLN A 503 30.77 30.69 9.15
CA GLN A 503 31.56 29.47 9.04
C GLN A 503 30.91 28.34 9.84
N HIS A 504 30.40 28.62 11.04
CA HIS A 504 29.64 27.67 11.85
C HIS A 504 28.27 27.38 11.24
N TYR A 505 27.62 28.36 10.62
CA TYR A 505 26.36 28.18 9.91
C TYR A 505 26.55 27.47 8.57
N ARG A 506 27.64 27.75 7.84
CA ARG A 506 28.03 27.02 6.62
C ARG A 506 28.51 25.60 6.96
N SER A 507 29.21 25.38 8.07
CA SER A 507 29.57 24.04 8.54
C SER A 507 28.36 23.30 9.09
N TYR A 508 27.40 24.00 9.74
CA TYR A 508 26.11 23.44 10.13
C TYR A 508 25.22 23.13 8.92
N LEU A 509 25.20 23.98 7.88
CA LEU A 509 24.51 23.71 6.63
C LEU A 509 25.18 22.58 5.87
N ALA A 510 26.51 22.55 5.79
CA ALA A 510 27.28 21.45 5.21
C ALA A 510 27.03 20.15 5.99
N MET A 511 27.00 20.20 7.33
CA MET A 511 26.63 19.08 8.20
C MET A 511 25.17 18.67 8.01
N LYS A 512 24.24 19.62 7.82
CA LYS A 512 22.83 19.35 7.54
C LYS A 512 22.62 18.77 6.13
N HIS A 513 23.39 19.22 5.14
CA HIS A 513 23.41 18.69 3.77
C HIS A 513 24.06 17.32 3.71
N GLN A 514 25.19 17.11 4.40
CA GLN A 514 25.86 15.82 4.56
C GLN A 514 25.01 14.85 5.38
N ARG A 515 24.36 15.29 6.46
CA ARG A 515 23.39 14.49 7.22
C ARG A 515 22.17 14.18 6.38
N GLY A 516 21.69 15.12 5.56
CA GLY A 516 20.62 14.91 4.60
C GLY A 516 21.00 13.94 3.48
N ALA A 517 22.23 14.01 2.98
CA ALA A 517 22.82 13.08 2.02
C ALA A 517 22.99 11.70 2.66
N TYR A 518 23.60 11.60 3.84
CA TYR A 518 23.74 10.37 4.62
C TYR A 518 22.39 9.74 4.95
N LEU A 519 21.38 10.53 5.36
CA LEU A 519 20.04 10.00 5.61
C LEU A 519 19.34 9.55 4.32
N ARG A 520 19.59 10.22 3.18
CA ARG A 520 19.12 9.77 1.85
C ARG A 520 19.84 8.48 1.44
N THR A 521 21.16 8.42 1.52
CA THR A 521 21.97 7.24 1.25
C THR A 521 21.60 6.10 2.18
N ARG A 522 21.39 6.34 3.48
CA ARG A 522 20.92 5.36 4.47
C ARG A 522 19.49 4.91 4.17
N LYS A 523 18.58 5.81 3.77
CA LYS A 523 17.24 5.42 3.31
C LYS A 523 17.31 4.59 2.03
N SER A 524 18.14 4.96 1.06
CA SER A 524 18.38 4.19 -0.16
C SER A 524 19.00 2.83 0.16
N ILE A 525 19.97 2.75 1.07
CA ILE A 525 20.56 1.51 1.56
C ILE A 525 19.51 0.67 2.30
N ILE A 526 18.67 1.25 3.17
CA ILE A 526 17.59 0.51 3.84
C ILE A 526 16.56 0.03 2.83
N ILE A 527 16.21 0.82 1.82
CA ILE A 527 15.30 0.43 0.74
C ILE A 527 15.93 -0.69 -0.09
N ILE A 528 17.18 -0.57 -0.49
CA ILE A 528 17.93 -1.59 -1.23
C ILE A 528 18.07 -2.85 -0.39
N GLN A 529 18.47 -2.76 0.88
CA GLN A 529 18.55 -3.88 1.81
C GLN A 529 17.18 -4.51 2.05
N SER A 530 16.09 -3.73 2.16
CA SER A 530 14.73 -4.26 2.28
C SER A 530 14.24 -4.90 0.98
N ARG A 531 14.66 -4.38 -0.18
CA ARG A 531 14.36 -4.94 -1.50
C ARG A 531 15.14 -6.22 -1.73
N ILE A 532 16.41 -6.27 -1.35
CA ILE A 532 17.28 -7.44 -1.42
C ILE A 532 16.84 -8.49 -0.40
N ARG A 533 16.56 -8.13 0.87
CA ARG A 533 15.98 -9.06 1.86
C ARG A 533 14.61 -9.55 1.40
N GLY A 534 13.76 -8.66 0.88
CA GLY A 534 12.47 -9.03 0.30
C GLY A 534 12.59 -9.86 -0.97
N PHE A 535 13.63 -9.67 -1.78
CA PHE A 535 13.93 -10.49 -2.96
C PHE A 535 14.46 -11.87 -2.55
N ILE A 536 15.36 -11.94 -1.57
CA ILE A 536 15.87 -13.20 -0.99
C ILE A 536 14.72 -13.97 -0.34
N GLU A 537 13.86 -13.33 0.45
CA GLU A 537 12.70 -14.00 1.05
C GLU A 537 11.64 -14.35 0.01
N ARG A 538 11.38 -13.53 -1.01
CA ARG A 538 10.51 -13.93 -2.14
C ARG A 538 11.11 -15.08 -2.92
N ARG A 539 12.44 -15.15 -3.08
CA ARG A 539 13.14 -16.25 -3.74
C ARG A 539 13.07 -17.52 -2.90
N LYS A 540 13.28 -17.46 -1.59
CA LYS A 540 13.06 -18.60 -0.67
C LYS A 540 11.60 -19.04 -0.67
N ILE A 541 10.64 -18.12 -0.62
CA ILE A 541 9.21 -18.44 -0.72
C ILE A 541 8.90 -19.05 -2.09
N GLN A 542 9.54 -18.59 -3.17
CA GLN A 542 9.38 -19.16 -4.50
C GLN A 542 10.04 -20.54 -4.60
N GLU A 543 11.20 -20.77 -4.00
CA GLU A 543 11.87 -22.07 -3.91
C GLU A 543 11.08 -23.05 -3.05
N ILE A 544 10.52 -22.59 -1.92
CA ILE A 544 9.57 -23.35 -1.09
C ILE A 544 8.30 -23.61 -1.88
N LYS A 545 7.77 -22.64 -2.64
CA LYS A 545 6.57 -22.81 -3.48
C LYS A 545 6.84 -23.77 -4.64
N GLN A 546 8.00 -23.72 -5.29
CA GLN A 546 8.39 -24.66 -6.35
C GLN A 546 8.64 -26.06 -5.78
N SER A 547 9.28 -26.17 -4.63
CA SER A 547 9.45 -27.43 -3.90
C SER A 547 8.11 -27.97 -3.43
N THR A 548 7.21 -27.11 -2.95
CA THR A 548 5.85 -27.46 -2.54
C THR A 548 5.00 -27.85 -3.75
N ILE A 549 5.13 -27.18 -4.89
CA ILE A 549 4.46 -27.56 -6.14
C ILE A 549 5.02 -28.88 -6.65
N LYS A 550 6.34 -29.12 -6.57
CA LYS A 550 6.95 -30.41 -6.91
C LYS A 550 6.50 -31.51 -5.96
N ILE A 551 6.45 -31.28 -4.65
CA ILE A 551 5.94 -32.23 -3.65
C ILE A 551 4.44 -32.45 -3.81
N GLN A 552 3.65 -31.41 -4.07
CA GLN A 552 2.22 -31.50 -4.34
C GLN A 552 1.96 -32.20 -5.69
N ALA A 553 2.78 -32.00 -6.71
CA ALA A 553 2.69 -32.69 -7.99
C ALA A 553 3.13 -34.15 -7.86
N LEU A 554 4.19 -34.44 -7.10
CA LEU A 554 4.64 -35.79 -6.76
C LEU A 554 3.60 -36.51 -5.89
N PHE A 555 2.98 -35.82 -4.95
CA PHE A 555 1.94 -36.35 -4.09
C PHE A 555 0.60 -36.50 -4.82
N ARG A 556 0.22 -35.56 -5.69
CA ARG A 556 -0.95 -35.70 -6.59
C ARG A 556 -0.71 -36.82 -7.59
N GLY A 557 0.51 -36.95 -8.12
CA GLY A 557 0.94 -38.06 -8.97
C GLY A 557 0.98 -39.39 -8.20
N PHE A 558 1.42 -39.39 -6.95
CA PHE A 558 1.38 -40.55 -6.05
C PHE A 558 -0.05 -40.95 -5.70
N LYS A 559 -0.93 -39.99 -5.36
CA LYS A 559 -2.37 -40.23 -5.15
C LYS A 559 -3.05 -40.70 -6.43
N ALA A 560 -2.70 -40.15 -7.59
CA ALA A 560 -3.22 -40.57 -8.89
C ALA A 560 -2.72 -41.98 -9.24
N ARG A 561 -1.46 -42.32 -8.96
CA ARG A 561 -0.90 -43.67 -9.10
C ARG A 561 -1.49 -44.66 -8.09
N GLN A 562 -1.77 -44.24 -6.86
CA GLN A 562 -2.43 -45.04 -5.83
C GLN A 562 -3.91 -45.26 -6.19
N LEU A 563 -4.59 -44.26 -6.73
CA LEU A 563 -5.96 -44.37 -7.23
C LEU A 563 -5.99 -45.22 -8.51
N ALA A 564 -5.03 -45.04 -9.42
CA ALA A 564 -4.87 -45.90 -10.60
C ALA A 564 -4.50 -47.32 -10.21
N GLY A 565 -3.73 -47.54 -9.14
CA GLY A 565 -3.42 -48.84 -8.57
C GLY A 565 -4.65 -49.49 -7.94
N LYS A 566 -5.44 -48.74 -7.17
CA LYS A 566 -6.75 -49.17 -6.66
C LYS A 566 -7.77 -49.42 -7.78
N MET A 567 -7.78 -48.61 -8.83
CA MET A 567 -8.64 -48.81 -10.01
C MET A 567 -8.15 -49.97 -10.88
N ARG A 568 -6.84 -50.22 -10.99
CA ARG A 568 -6.28 -51.40 -11.65
C ARG A 568 -6.66 -52.62 -10.84
N ALA A 569 -6.37 -52.67 -9.55
CA ALA A 569 -6.79 -53.75 -8.65
C ALA A 569 -8.31 -53.95 -8.67
N ALA A 570 -9.12 -52.89 -8.65
CA ALA A 570 -10.57 -52.98 -8.78
C ALA A 570 -10.99 -53.49 -10.17
N ARG A 571 -10.31 -53.10 -11.26
CA ARG A 571 -10.53 -53.69 -12.60
C ARG A 571 -10.09 -55.15 -12.65
N THR A 572 -9.01 -55.54 -11.98
CA THR A 572 -8.55 -56.93 -11.91
C THR A 572 -9.52 -57.76 -11.07
N ILE A 573 -10.04 -57.21 -9.96
CA ILE A 573 -11.07 -57.83 -9.12
C ILE A 573 -12.41 -57.89 -9.85
N GLN A 574 -12.80 -56.85 -10.58
CA GLN A 574 -14.00 -56.84 -11.42
C GLN A 574 -13.86 -57.78 -12.61
N ALA A 575 -12.69 -57.86 -13.25
CA ALA A 575 -12.41 -58.80 -14.34
C ALA A 575 -12.33 -60.24 -13.81
N TRP A 576 -11.71 -60.46 -12.64
CA TRP A 576 -11.71 -61.74 -11.93
C TRP A 576 -13.11 -62.15 -11.52
N PHE A 577 -13.92 -61.24 -10.97
CA PHE A 577 -15.31 -61.50 -10.58
C PHE A 577 -16.21 -61.72 -11.79
N ARG A 578 -16.02 -60.98 -12.89
CA ARG A 578 -16.71 -61.22 -14.18
C ARG A 578 -16.31 -62.57 -14.77
N ARG A 579 -15.03 -62.95 -14.70
CA ARG A 579 -14.52 -64.27 -15.10
C ARG A 579 -15.03 -65.38 -14.17
N TYR A 580 -15.10 -65.15 -12.87
CA TYR A 580 -15.65 -66.08 -11.89
C TYR A 580 -17.15 -66.27 -12.08
N ARG A 581 -17.90 -65.17 -12.27
CA ARG A 581 -19.34 -65.19 -12.58
C ARG A 581 -19.60 -65.90 -13.91
N ALA A 582 -18.88 -65.55 -14.97
CA ALA A 582 -18.97 -66.23 -16.26
C ALA A 582 -18.57 -67.70 -16.17
N ARG A 583 -17.56 -68.06 -15.37
CA ARG A 583 -17.16 -69.46 -15.14
C ARG A 583 -18.16 -70.20 -14.26
N LYS A 584 -18.80 -69.55 -13.29
CA LYS A 584 -19.89 -70.10 -12.47
C LYS A 584 -21.16 -70.32 -13.30
N GLU A 585 -21.52 -69.37 -14.15
CA GLU A 585 -22.63 -69.48 -15.11
C GLU A 585 -22.32 -70.56 -16.16
N TYR A 586 -21.10 -70.57 -16.74
CA TYR A 586 -20.67 -71.61 -17.68
C TYR A 586 -20.60 -73.01 -17.05
N THR A 587 -20.13 -73.13 -15.80
CA THR A 587 -20.14 -74.42 -15.08
C THR A 587 -21.55 -74.83 -14.65
N ALA A 588 -22.43 -73.89 -14.33
CA ALA A 588 -23.85 -74.18 -14.10
C ALA A 588 -24.53 -74.63 -15.40
N VAL A 589 -24.20 -74.01 -16.55
CA VAL A 589 -24.64 -74.46 -17.87
C VAL A 589 -24.06 -75.84 -18.16
N LEU A 590 -22.77 -76.10 -17.94
CA LEU A 590 -22.20 -77.44 -18.13
C LEU A 590 -22.81 -78.49 -17.18
N LYS A 591 -23.10 -78.14 -15.92
CA LYS A 591 -23.81 -79.02 -14.99
C LYS A 591 -25.25 -79.27 -15.45
N ALA A 592 -25.98 -78.24 -15.88
CA ALA A 592 -27.31 -78.36 -16.45
C ALA A 592 -27.28 -79.16 -17.76
N THR A 593 -26.26 -78.98 -18.59
CA THR A 593 -26.07 -79.73 -19.84
C THR A 593 -25.70 -81.17 -19.54
N CYS A 594 -24.86 -81.45 -18.53
CA CYS A 594 -24.60 -82.80 -18.04
C CYS A 594 -25.84 -83.44 -17.42
N VAL A 595 -26.68 -82.69 -16.69
CA VAL A 595 -27.95 -83.18 -16.15
C VAL A 595 -28.97 -83.42 -17.26
N ILE A 596 -29.02 -82.57 -18.29
CA ILE A 596 -29.87 -82.76 -19.47
C ILE A 596 -29.35 -83.91 -20.33
N GLN A 597 -28.04 -84.03 -20.52
CA GLN A 597 -27.39 -85.13 -21.24
C GLN A 597 -27.46 -86.44 -20.46
N SER A 598 -27.36 -86.43 -19.13
CA SER A 598 -27.56 -87.60 -18.28
C SER A 598 -29.03 -87.95 -18.16
N TYR A 599 -29.95 -86.98 -18.16
CA TYR A 599 -31.38 -87.22 -18.26
C TYR A 599 -31.74 -87.75 -19.65
N PHE A 600 -31.16 -87.24 -20.74
CA PHE A 600 -31.39 -87.77 -22.09
C PHE A 600 -30.73 -89.12 -22.27
N LYS A 601 -29.51 -89.36 -21.77
CA LYS A 601 -28.88 -90.69 -21.75
C LYS A 601 -29.66 -91.65 -20.88
N SER A 602 -30.12 -91.26 -19.69
CA SER A 602 -30.97 -92.09 -18.83
C SER A 602 -32.36 -92.27 -19.42
N LYS A 603 -32.94 -91.30 -20.14
CA LYS A 603 -34.23 -91.42 -20.84
C LYS A 603 -34.08 -92.29 -22.08
N TRP A 604 -32.95 -92.21 -22.79
CA TRP A 604 -32.62 -93.06 -23.93
C TRP A 604 -32.28 -94.48 -23.48
N GLN A 605 -31.48 -94.65 -22.43
CA GLN A 605 -31.23 -95.93 -21.77
C GLN A 605 -32.48 -96.49 -21.11
N ARG A 606 -33.37 -95.66 -20.55
CA ARG A 606 -34.65 -96.10 -19.97
C ARG A 606 -35.68 -96.41 -21.03
N THR A 607 -35.73 -95.71 -22.16
CA THR A 607 -36.63 -96.05 -23.28
C THR A 607 -36.10 -97.26 -24.05
N TRP A 608 -34.79 -97.39 -24.22
CA TRP A 608 -34.15 -98.61 -24.70
C TRP A 608 -34.32 -99.75 -23.72
N PHE A 609 -34.14 -99.55 -22.41
CA PHE A 609 -34.41 -100.55 -21.37
C PHE A 609 -35.89 -100.84 -21.22
N LEU A 610 -36.81 -99.90 -21.49
CA LEU A 610 -38.25 -100.16 -21.50
C LEU A 610 -38.67 -100.85 -22.81
N LYS A 611 -38.01 -100.59 -23.95
CA LYS A 611 -38.17 -101.37 -25.19
C LYS A 611 -37.58 -102.77 -25.04
N MET A 612 -36.38 -102.90 -24.47
CA MET A 612 -35.81 -104.17 -24.03
C MET A 612 -36.74 -104.81 -23.01
N LYS A 613 -37.16 -104.16 -21.94
CA LYS A 613 -38.07 -104.71 -20.92
C LYS A 613 -39.45 -105.02 -21.50
N THR A 614 -39.97 -104.32 -22.49
CA THR A 614 -41.25 -104.67 -23.15
C THR A 614 -41.06 -105.80 -24.14
N SER A 615 -40.01 -105.81 -24.97
CA SER A 615 -39.63 -106.97 -25.79
C SER A 615 -39.25 -108.18 -24.95
N THR A 616 -38.62 -107.97 -23.80
CA THR A 616 -38.26 -108.97 -22.80
C THR A 616 -39.47 -109.32 -21.96
N ILE A 617 -40.48 -108.46 -21.75
CA ILE A 617 -41.77 -108.83 -21.15
C ILE A 617 -42.63 -109.56 -22.18
N THR A 618 -42.51 -109.28 -23.48
CA THR A 618 -43.21 -109.99 -24.55
C THR A 618 -42.54 -111.34 -24.79
N ILE A 619 -41.21 -111.41 -24.78
CA ILE A 619 -40.42 -112.65 -24.78
C ILE A 619 -40.60 -113.36 -23.44
N GLN A 620 -40.64 -112.69 -22.30
CA GLN A 620 -40.95 -113.28 -20.98
C GLN A 620 -42.41 -113.62 -20.86
N ARG A 621 -43.34 -113.04 -21.62
CA ARG A 621 -44.76 -113.43 -21.66
C ARG A 621 -44.93 -114.65 -22.55
N ARG A 622 -44.28 -114.68 -23.71
CA ARG A 622 -44.17 -115.86 -24.59
C ARG A 622 -43.44 -117.00 -23.89
N TRP A 623 -42.34 -116.68 -23.20
CA TRP A 623 -41.54 -117.59 -22.39
C TRP A 623 -42.21 -117.89 -21.05
N ARG A 624 -43.10 -117.04 -20.50
CA ARG A 624 -43.98 -117.35 -19.34
C ARG A 624 -45.18 -118.17 -19.75
N GLU A 625 -45.69 -118.06 -20.97
CA GLU A 625 -46.68 -118.99 -21.57
C GLU A 625 -46.00 -120.34 -21.84
N THR A 626 -44.74 -120.33 -22.30
CA THR A 626 -43.92 -121.54 -22.48
C THR A 626 -43.38 -122.08 -21.15
N LEU A 627 -43.13 -121.22 -20.16
CA LEU A 627 -42.74 -121.58 -18.79
C LEU A 627 -43.93 -121.98 -17.95
N THR A 628 -45.15 -121.48 -18.14
CA THR A 628 -46.35 -122.01 -17.49
C THR A 628 -46.67 -123.38 -18.07
N ALA A 629 -46.49 -123.58 -19.38
CA ALA A 629 -46.54 -124.90 -20.01
C ALA A 629 -45.40 -125.83 -19.51
N ARG A 630 -44.20 -125.29 -19.24
CA ARG A 630 -43.07 -126.05 -18.65
C ARG A 630 -43.10 -126.16 -17.12
N THR A 631 -43.77 -125.27 -16.37
CA THR A 631 -43.94 -125.34 -14.92
C THR A 631 -45.16 -126.15 -14.55
N ILE A 632 -46.15 -126.32 -15.42
CA ILE A 632 -47.10 -127.45 -15.30
C ILE A 632 -46.33 -128.78 -15.47
N LEU A 633 -45.37 -128.84 -16.41
CA LEU A 633 -44.52 -130.01 -16.64
C LEU A 633 -43.40 -130.20 -15.58
N LEU A 634 -42.97 -129.15 -14.87
CA LEU A 634 -41.89 -129.17 -13.87
C LEU A 634 -42.39 -129.04 -12.42
N GLN A 635 -43.61 -128.57 -12.15
CA GLN A 635 -44.30 -128.80 -10.85
C GLN A 635 -44.66 -130.28 -10.68
N PHE A 636 -44.65 -131.05 -11.77
CA PHE A 636 -44.62 -132.51 -11.77
C PHE A 636 -43.24 -133.10 -11.40
N LEU A 637 -42.13 -132.37 -11.56
CA LEU A 637 -40.76 -132.87 -11.35
C LEU A 637 -40.03 -132.28 -10.12
N ALA A 638 -40.39 -131.08 -9.65
CA ALA A 638 -39.64 -130.35 -8.61
C ALA A 638 -40.35 -130.27 -7.24
N THR A 639 -41.36 -131.13 -7.02
CA THR A 639 -41.70 -131.71 -5.71
C THR A 639 -40.56 -132.57 -5.14
N LYS A 640 -39.48 -132.82 -5.91
CA LYS A 640 -38.30 -133.59 -5.49
C LYS A 640 -37.06 -132.79 -5.07
N GLU A 641 -36.97 -131.47 -5.27
CA GLU A 641 -35.68 -130.74 -5.12
C GLU A 641 -35.73 -129.47 -4.24
N GLN A 642 -36.63 -129.39 -3.26
CA GLN A 642 -36.63 -128.33 -2.23
C GLN A 642 -35.61 -128.53 -1.07
N GLN A 643 -34.70 -129.52 -1.11
CA GLN A 643 -33.83 -129.83 0.03
C GLN A 643 -32.40 -129.26 0.00
N ALA A 644 -31.89 -128.69 -1.11
CA ALA A 644 -30.46 -128.36 -1.21
C ALA A 644 -30.08 -126.86 -1.09
N ALA A 645 -31.05 -125.94 -1.17
CA ALA A 645 -30.78 -124.50 -1.32
C ALA A 645 -30.40 -123.73 -0.03
N CYS A 646 -30.36 -124.37 1.15
CA CYS A 646 -30.07 -123.68 2.42
C CYS A 646 -28.58 -123.64 2.83
N LEU A 647 -27.65 -124.39 2.22
CA LEU A 647 -26.27 -124.53 2.74
C LEU A 647 -25.18 -123.66 2.07
N ILE A 648 -25.39 -123.12 0.87
CA ILE A 648 -24.29 -122.49 0.08
C ILE A 648 -24.17 -120.96 0.28
N GLN A 649 -25.13 -120.32 0.98
CA GLN A 649 -25.06 -118.88 1.31
C GLN A 649 -23.90 -118.51 2.28
N ALA A 650 -23.19 -119.48 2.86
CA ALA A 650 -22.08 -119.24 3.79
C ALA A 650 -20.67 -119.10 3.15
N ALA A 651 -20.40 -119.68 1.98
CA ALA A 651 -19.01 -119.83 1.48
C ALA A 651 -18.48 -118.66 0.60
N TYR A 652 -19.35 -117.91 -0.08
CA TYR A 652 -18.92 -116.92 -1.09
C TYR A 652 -18.23 -115.67 -0.50
N ARG A 653 -18.41 -115.40 0.81
CA ARG A 653 -17.74 -114.28 1.49
C ARG A 653 -16.21 -114.46 1.59
N GLY A 654 -15.68 -115.68 1.44
CA GLY A 654 -14.24 -115.99 1.50
C GLY A 654 -13.47 -115.94 0.15
N PHE A 655 -14.13 -115.77 -1.00
CA PHE A 655 -13.46 -115.73 -2.31
C PHE A 655 -13.00 -114.31 -2.71
N LYS A 656 -13.57 -113.27 -2.06
CA LYS A 656 -13.38 -111.85 -2.38
C LYS A 656 -11.93 -111.33 -2.30
N GLU A 657 -11.05 -111.95 -1.52
CA GLU A 657 -9.64 -111.52 -1.42
C GLU A 657 -8.70 -112.20 -2.45
N ARG A 658 -9.07 -113.34 -3.05
CA ARG A 658 -8.18 -114.09 -3.98
C ARG A 658 -8.21 -113.60 -5.44
N HIS A 659 -9.28 -112.93 -5.88
CA HIS A 659 -9.40 -112.48 -7.28
C HIS A 659 -8.53 -111.25 -7.61
N LYS A 660 -8.10 -110.48 -6.59
CA LYS A 660 -7.31 -109.24 -6.77
C LYS A 660 -5.87 -109.51 -7.28
N PHE A 661 -5.35 -110.72 -7.04
CA PHE A 661 -4.02 -111.17 -7.48
C PHE A 661 -3.99 -111.58 -8.97
N HIS A 662 -5.08 -112.14 -9.51
CA HIS A 662 -5.15 -112.57 -10.91
C HIS A 662 -5.19 -111.42 -11.94
N GLN A 663 -5.65 -110.22 -11.55
CA GLN A 663 -5.75 -109.06 -12.46
C GLN A 663 -4.39 -108.47 -12.85
N GLN A 664 -3.35 -108.62 -12.03
CA GLN A 664 -2.00 -108.12 -12.33
C GLN A 664 -1.25 -109.02 -13.35
N LYS A 665 -1.62 -110.30 -13.44
CA LYS A 665 -1.04 -111.27 -14.41
C LYS A 665 -1.63 -111.14 -15.82
N ALA A 666 -2.86 -110.65 -15.97
CA ALA A 666 -3.53 -110.47 -17.27
C ALA A 666 -3.03 -109.24 -18.07
N ALA A 667 -2.39 -108.27 -17.42
CA ALA A 667 -1.88 -107.05 -18.06
C ALA A 667 -0.64 -107.30 -18.96
N ALA A 668 0.12 -108.37 -18.71
CA ALA A 668 1.34 -108.69 -19.48
C ALA A 668 1.06 -109.36 -20.84
N LEU A 669 -0.03 -110.12 -20.98
CA LEU A 669 -0.40 -110.83 -22.22
C LEU A 669 -1.03 -109.93 -23.29
N VAL A 670 -1.59 -108.78 -22.90
CA VAL A 670 -2.18 -107.79 -23.82
C VAL A 670 -1.10 -107.07 -24.65
N ILE A 671 0.12 -106.96 -24.11
CA ILE A 671 1.24 -106.26 -24.76
C ILE A 671 1.81 -107.08 -25.94
N GLN A 672 1.73 -108.41 -25.90
CA GLN A 672 2.20 -109.29 -26.98
C GLN A 672 1.20 -109.45 -28.15
N LYS A 673 -0.11 -109.25 -27.93
CA LYS A 673 -1.15 -109.23 -28.99
C LYS A 673 -1.12 -107.95 -29.85
N HIS A 674 -0.61 -106.84 -29.30
CA HIS A 674 -0.66 -105.53 -29.95
C HIS A 674 0.38 -105.30 -31.06
N ILE A 675 1.42 -106.12 -31.13
CA ILE A 675 2.53 -105.94 -32.10
C ILE A 675 2.22 -106.62 -33.45
N ARG A 676 1.47 -107.74 -33.48
CA ARG A 676 1.08 -108.43 -34.73
C ARG A 676 -0.09 -107.75 -35.47
N ALA A 677 -1.06 -107.17 -34.76
CA ALA A 677 -2.14 -106.38 -35.37
C ALA A 677 -1.68 -105.04 -36.00
N ARG A 678 -0.45 -104.59 -35.70
CA ARG A 678 0.11 -103.30 -36.16
C ARG A 678 0.74 -103.37 -37.55
N GLN A 679 1.11 -104.58 -38.03
CA GLN A 679 1.67 -104.79 -39.37
C GLN A 679 0.59 -104.88 -40.45
N GLU A 680 -0.52 -105.59 -40.21
CA GLU A 680 -1.66 -105.63 -41.14
C GLU A 680 -2.35 -104.25 -41.30
N GLY A 681 -2.49 -103.49 -40.20
CA GLY A 681 -3.06 -102.14 -40.26
C GLY A 681 -2.22 -101.09 -41.01
N ARG A 682 -0.92 -101.33 -41.26
CA ARG A 682 -0.07 -100.40 -42.02
C ARG A 682 -0.30 -100.48 -43.54
N LEU A 683 -0.64 -101.65 -44.08
CA LEU A 683 -0.84 -101.86 -45.52
C LEU A 683 -2.20 -101.33 -46.02
N GLU A 684 -3.27 -101.45 -45.24
CA GLU A 684 -4.58 -100.83 -45.56
C GLU A 684 -4.56 -99.29 -45.45
N CYS A 685 -3.77 -98.75 -44.51
CA CYS A 685 -3.66 -97.30 -44.31
C CYS A 685 -3.00 -96.59 -45.51
N ILE A 686 -2.09 -97.26 -46.23
CA ILE A 686 -1.45 -96.71 -47.43
C ILE A 686 -2.42 -96.63 -48.63
N LYS A 687 -3.31 -97.62 -48.80
CA LYS A 687 -4.39 -97.57 -49.82
C LYS A 687 -5.41 -96.46 -49.51
N TYR A 688 -5.79 -96.26 -48.25
CA TYR A 688 -6.70 -95.19 -47.82
C TYR A 688 -6.11 -93.77 -47.97
N ILE A 689 -4.79 -93.60 -47.79
CA ILE A 689 -4.13 -92.29 -47.93
C ILE A 689 -4.06 -91.84 -49.41
N LYS A 690 -3.94 -92.77 -50.37
CA LYS A 690 -3.95 -92.43 -51.81
C LYS A 690 -5.34 -91.97 -52.28
N THR A 691 -6.42 -92.62 -51.87
CA THR A 691 -7.80 -92.21 -52.21
C THR A 691 -8.21 -90.90 -51.49
N ARG A 692 -7.79 -90.70 -50.25
CA ARG A 692 -8.01 -89.44 -49.51
C ARG A 692 -7.25 -88.25 -50.09
N LYS A 693 -6.02 -88.43 -50.60
CA LYS A 693 -5.25 -87.36 -51.26
C LYS A 693 -5.86 -86.93 -52.60
N ALA A 694 -6.46 -87.85 -53.36
CA ALA A 694 -7.20 -87.53 -54.59
C ALA A 694 -8.51 -86.78 -54.29
N ALA A 695 -9.28 -87.21 -53.28
CA ALA A 695 -10.52 -86.54 -52.86
C ALA A 695 -10.28 -85.14 -52.27
N ILE A 696 -9.18 -84.93 -51.53
CA ILE A 696 -8.82 -83.60 -50.99
C ILE A 696 -8.42 -82.62 -52.11
N LYS A 697 -7.74 -83.07 -53.18
CA LYS A 697 -7.44 -82.19 -54.34
C LYS A 697 -8.71 -81.77 -55.09
N LEU A 698 -9.65 -82.69 -55.33
CA LEU A 698 -10.94 -82.41 -55.97
C LEU A 698 -11.85 -81.51 -55.10
N GLN A 699 -11.91 -81.74 -53.80
CA GLN A 699 -12.67 -80.90 -52.86
C GLN A 699 -12.05 -79.51 -52.65
N ALA A 700 -10.72 -79.38 -52.69
CA ALA A 700 -10.04 -78.09 -52.60
C ALA A 700 -10.21 -77.25 -53.87
N PHE A 701 -10.20 -77.87 -55.05
CA PHE A 701 -10.44 -77.18 -56.33
C PHE A 701 -11.88 -76.63 -56.41
N PHE A 702 -12.89 -77.44 -56.07
CA PHE A 702 -14.29 -77.02 -56.13
C PHE A 702 -14.63 -75.94 -55.06
N ARG A 703 -14.07 -76.04 -53.84
CA ARG A 703 -14.18 -74.97 -52.81
C ARG A 703 -13.46 -73.69 -53.22
N GLY A 704 -12.31 -73.80 -53.89
CA GLY A 704 -11.56 -72.67 -54.44
C GLY A 704 -12.26 -72.00 -55.62
N TRP A 705 -12.99 -72.75 -56.45
CA TRP A 705 -13.81 -72.20 -57.54
C TRP A 705 -15.09 -71.52 -57.02
N LEU A 706 -15.80 -72.13 -56.05
CA LEU A 706 -17.01 -71.54 -55.46
C LEU A 706 -16.73 -70.21 -54.72
N VAL A 707 -15.59 -70.12 -54.03
CA VAL A 707 -15.13 -68.88 -53.37
C VAL A 707 -14.69 -67.84 -54.39
N ARG A 708 -14.00 -68.22 -55.48
CA ARG A 708 -13.62 -67.29 -56.55
C ARG A 708 -14.83 -66.76 -57.34
N LYS A 709 -15.85 -67.58 -57.59
CA LYS A 709 -17.12 -67.16 -58.21
C LYS A 709 -17.89 -66.18 -57.30
N LYS A 710 -17.98 -66.46 -55.99
CA LYS A 710 -18.54 -65.51 -55.01
C LYS A 710 -17.74 -64.20 -54.91
N ILE A 711 -16.41 -64.26 -54.93
CA ILE A 711 -15.56 -63.05 -54.89
C ILE A 711 -15.71 -62.23 -56.19
N LEU A 712 -15.87 -62.87 -57.35
CA LEU A 712 -16.09 -62.18 -58.61
C LEU A 712 -17.46 -61.48 -58.64
N ASP A 713 -18.54 -62.17 -58.27
CA ASP A 713 -19.88 -61.58 -58.16
C ASP A 713 -19.95 -60.47 -57.09
N GLN A 714 -19.19 -60.61 -56.00
CA GLN A 714 -19.11 -59.62 -54.93
C GLN A 714 -18.24 -58.42 -55.33
N LYS A 715 -17.15 -58.61 -56.10
CA LYS A 715 -16.40 -57.53 -56.75
C LYS A 715 -17.21 -56.81 -57.83
N GLN A 716 -18.08 -57.51 -58.55
CA GLN A 716 -18.95 -56.90 -59.57
C GLN A 716 -20.07 -56.07 -58.91
N LYS A 717 -20.67 -56.56 -57.81
CA LYS A 717 -21.63 -55.81 -56.98
C LYS A 717 -20.97 -54.63 -56.25
N GLU A 718 -19.76 -54.78 -55.72
CA GLU A 718 -18.98 -53.68 -55.13
C GLU A 718 -18.54 -52.66 -56.18
N ARG A 719 -18.15 -53.06 -57.39
CA ARG A 719 -17.90 -52.12 -58.50
C ARG A 719 -19.15 -51.36 -58.91
N LEU A 720 -20.32 -52.01 -58.98
CA LEU A 720 -21.58 -51.32 -59.32
C LEU A 720 -22.04 -50.36 -58.21
N LEU A 721 -21.82 -50.71 -56.94
CA LEU A 721 -22.07 -49.83 -55.79
C LEU A 721 -21.04 -48.68 -55.70
N CYS A 722 -19.77 -48.93 -55.99
CA CYS A 722 -18.74 -47.89 -56.06
C CYS A 722 -18.92 -46.98 -57.29
N PHE A 723 -19.39 -47.51 -58.42
CA PHE A 723 -19.71 -46.72 -59.61
C PHE A 723 -20.97 -45.88 -59.40
N SER A 724 -22.03 -46.43 -58.80
CA SER A 724 -23.24 -45.66 -58.46
C SER A 724 -22.97 -44.63 -57.36
N ALA A 725 -22.15 -44.95 -56.36
CA ALA A 725 -21.68 -43.99 -55.37
C ALA A 725 -20.77 -42.92 -55.99
N ALA A 726 -19.83 -43.29 -56.87
CA ALA A 726 -18.98 -42.33 -57.58
C ALA A 726 -19.80 -41.44 -58.51
N ALA A 727 -20.75 -41.99 -59.28
CA ALA A 727 -21.66 -41.23 -60.13
C ALA A 727 -22.58 -40.32 -59.30
N TYR A 728 -23.11 -40.77 -58.16
CA TYR A 728 -23.88 -39.95 -57.23
C TYR A 728 -23.03 -38.84 -56.61
N HIS A 729 -21.78 -39.13 -56.22
CA HIS A 729 -20.84 -38.15 -55.69
C HIS A 729 -20.35 -37.18 -56.77
N HIS A 730 -20.19 -37.60 -58.02
CA HIS A 730 -19.86 -36.74 -59.16
C HIS A 730 -21.05 -35.87 -59.56
N LEU A 731 -22.27 -36.39 -59.61
CA LEU A 731 -23.48 -35.62 -59.91
C LEU A 731 -23.83 -34.66 -58.77
N SER A 732 -23.62 -35.08 -57.52
CA SER A 732 -23.69 -34.22 -56.34
C SER A 732 -22.57 -33.19 -56.35
N ALA A 733 -21.35 -33.54 -56.75
CA ALA A 733 -20.25 -32.61 -56.92
C ALA A 733 -20.54 -31.61 -58.05
N ILE A 734 -21.17 -32.01 -59.16
CA ILE A 734 -21.58 -31.11 -60.24
C ILE A 734 -22.72 -30.20 -59.78
N LYS A 735 -23.73 -30.71 -59.06
CA LYS A 735 -24.80 -29.88 -58.46
C LYS A 735 -24.22 -28.89 -57.44
N ILE A 736 -23.28 -29.34 -56.59
CA ILE A 736 -22.56 -28.50 -55.64
C ILE A 736 -21.64 -27.53 -56.37
N GLN A 737 -20.95 -27.91 -57.45
CA GLN A 737 -20.08 -27.05 -58.24
C GLN A 737 -20.87 -26.03 -59.04
N ARG A 738 -22.05 -26.37 -59.57
CA ARG A 738 -22.95 -25.45 -60.28
C ARG A 738 -23.61 -24.50 -59.30
N ALA A 739 -24.10 -24.99 -58.16
CA ALA A 739 -24.58 -24.16 -57.05
C ALA A 739 -23.46 -23.30 -56.46
N PHE A 740 -22.22 -23.81 -56.40
CA PHE A 740 -21.05 -23.08 -55.92
C PHE A 740 -20.56 -22.06 -56.96
N ARG A 741 -20.67 -22.33 -58.27
CA ARG A 741 -20.40 -21.37 -59.34
C ARG A 741 -21.45 -20.27 -59.40
N ILE A 742 -22.75 -20.61 -59.28
CA ILE A 742 -23.84 -19.63 -59.17
C ILE A 742 -23.70 -18.84 -57.86
N HIS A 743 -23.39 -19.50 -56.75
CA HIS A 743 -23.06 -18.84 -55.49
C HIS A 743 -21.80 -18.01 -55.62
N LEU A 744 -20.77 -18.41 -56.37
CA LEU A 744 -19.56 -17.63 -56.62
C LEU A 744 -19.87 -16.43 -57.49
N VAL A 745 -20.70 -16.54 -58.53
CA VAL A 745 -21.11 -15.42 -59.37
C VAL A 745 -21.98 -14.45 -58.57
N LEU A 746 -22.96 -14.93 -57.81
CA LEU A 746 -23.76 -14.10 -56.90
C LEU A 746 -22.93 -13.56 -55.73
N LYS A 747 -21.94 -14.29 -55.24
CA LYS A 747 -20.99 -13.84 -54.21
C LYS A 747 -20.01 -12.86 -54.80
N HIS A 748 -19.55 -12.98 -56.04
CA HIS A 748 -18.70 -12.00 -56.70
C HIS A 748 -19.50 -10.74 -57.02
N ALA A 749 -20.73 -10.84 -57.53
CA ALA A 749 -21.63 -9.70 -57.73
C ALA A 749 -22.00 -9.04 -56.38
N ARG A 750 -22.35 -9.82 -55.35
CA ARG A 750 -22.52 -9.29 -53.98
C ARG A 750 -21.21 -8.80 -53.39
N MET A 751 -20.05 -9.31 -53.75
CA MET A 751 -18.75 -8.83 -53.27
C MET A 751 -18.35 -7.56 -54.01
N GLN A 752 -18.79 -7.34 -55.25
CA GLN A 752 -18.64 -6.08 -55.99
C GLN A 752 -19.60 -5.01 -55.44
N ILE A 753 -20.87 -5.34 -55.22
CA ILE A 753 -21.83 -4.44 -54.56
C ILE A 753 -21.47 -4.22 -53.09
N SER A 754 -21.03 -5.27 -52.37
CA SER A 754 -20.53 -5.16 -51.01
C SER A 754 -19.16 -4.51 -50.97
N SER A 755 -18.30 -4.56 -51.98
CA SER A 755 -17.05 -3.80 -52.00
C SER A 755 -17.32 -2.34 -52.31
N VAL A 756 -18.29 -2.00 -53.17
CA VAL A 756 -18.73 -0.62 -53.38
C VAL A 756 -19.44 -0.07 -52.14
N LEU A 757 -20.38 -0.80 -51.55
CA LEU A 757 -21.02 -0.42 -50.29
C LEU A 757 -20.05 -0.48 -49.11
N CYS A 758 -19.06 -1.38 -49.10
CA CYS A 758 -18.03 -1.43 -48.09
C CYS A 758 -17.02 -0.32 -48.32
N ILE A 759 -16.70 0.13 -49.54
CA ILE A 759 -15.87 1.32 -49.78
C ILE A 759 -16.65 2.59 -49.39
N GLN A 760 -17.93 2.71 -49.75
CA GLN A 760 -18.79 3.83 -49.34
C GLN A 760 -19.07 3.84 -47.84
N ARG A 761 -19.37 2.69 -47.22
CA ARG A 761 -19.50 2.53 -45.76
C ARG A 761 -18.15 2.64 -45.07
N TRP A 762 -17.05 2.18 -45.66
CA TRP A 762 -15.70 2.33 -45.11
C TRP A 762 -15.27 3.77 -45.20
N PHE A 763 -15.62 4.51 -46.25
CA PHE A 763 -15.31 5.93 -46.37
C PHE A 763 -16.16 6.74 -45.40
N ARG A 764 -17.48 6.49 -45.31
CA ARG A 764 -18.36 7.09 -44.29
C ARG A 764 -17.95 6.68 -42.87
N ALA A 765 -17.61 5.41 -42.64
CA ALA A 765 -17.11 4.92 -41.37
C ALA A 765 -15.69 5.40 -41.09
N LYS A 766 -14.84 5.68 -42.09
CA LYS A 766 -13.51 6.27 -41.87
C LYS A 766 -13.61 7.74 -41.57
N LEU A 767 -14.52 8.46 -42.20
CA LEU A 767 -14.82 9.84 -41.90
C LEU A 767 -15.45 9.95 -40.50
N GLN A 768 -16.40 9.07 -40.18
CA GLN A 768 -17.03 9.00 -38.86
C GLN A 768 -16.11 8.42 -37.80
N GLN A 769 -15.19 7.51 -38.12
CA GLN A 769 -14.11 7.04 -37.26
C GLN A 769 -13.05 8.12 -37.08
N LYS A 770 -12.74 8.94 -38.08
CA LYS A 770 -11.83 10.10 -37.94
C LYS A 770 -12.46 11.17 -37.06
N LYS A 771 -13.75 11.47 -37.25
CA LYS A 771 -14.51 12.40 -36.40
C LYS A 771 -14.69 11.85 -34.98
N SER A 772 -15.07 10.58 -34.83
CA SER A 772 -15.16 9.87 -33.55
C SER A 772 -13.80 9.69 -32.89
N LEU A 773 -12.69 9.50 -33.62
CA LEU A 773 -11.33 9.50 -33.08
C LEU A 773 -10.92 10.90 -32.64
N GLN A 774 -11.25 11.94 -33.39
CA GLN A 774 -11.00 13.33 -32.98
C GLN A 774 -11.80 13.69 -31.74
N ASP A 775 -13.08 13.29 -31.67
CA ASP A 775 -13.94 13.51 -30.52
C ASP A 775 -13.54 12.60 -29.35
N HIS A 776 -13.10 11.36 -29.59
CA HIS A 776 -12.48 10.51 -28.57
C HIS A 776 -11.14 11.08 -28.12
N LEU A 777 -10.34 11.71 -28.97
CA LEU A 777 -9.09 12.36 -28.57
C LEU A 777 -9.37 13.63 -27.77
N LYS A 778 -10.42 14.40 -28.11
CA LYS A 778 -10.90 15.53 -27.29
C LYS A 778 -11.43 15.03 -25.95
N ILE A 779 -12.25 13.98 -25.94
CA ILE A 779 -12.78 13.34 -24.73
C ILE A 779 -11.64 12.71 -23.92
N ILE A 780 -10.65 12.08 -24.53
CA ILE A 780 -9.47 11.51 -23.85
C ILE A 780 -8.63 12.64 -23.29
N LYS A 781 -8.44 13.76 -23.99
CA LYS A 781 -7.76 14.95 -23.45
C LYS A 781 -8.54 15.53 -22.26
N ILE A 782 -9.86 15.67 -22.37
CA ILE A 782 -10.72 16.14 -21.27
C ILE A 782 -10.70 15.14 -20.12
N GLN A 783 -10.80 13.83 -20.38
CA GLN A 783 -10.74 12.77 -19.38
C GLN A 783 -9.35 12.68 -18.74
N GLN A 784 -8.27 12.90 -19.48
CA GLN A 784 -6.92 12.98 -18.95
C GLN A 784 -6.77 14.23 -18.08
N MET A 785 -7.26 15.39 -18.51
CA MET A 785 -7.28 16.62 -17.70
C MET A 785 -8.12 16.42 -16.43
N VAL A 786 -9.31 15.84 -16.53
CA VAL A 786 -10.18 15.53 -15.40
C VAL A 786 -9.56 14.46 -14.50
N ARG A 787 -8.91 13.42 -15.04
CA ARG A 787 -8.19 12.40 -14.24
C ARG A 787 -6.97 12.97 -13.55
N VAL A 788 -6.22 13.86 -14.20
CA VAL A 788 -5.08 14.57 -13.61
C VAL A 788 -5.58 15.50 -12.52
N TRP A 789 -6.66 16.25 -12.76
CA TRP A 789 -7.29 17.11 -11.77
C TRP A 789 -7.86 16.31 -10.58
N LEU A 790 -8.56 15.19 -10.82
CA LEU A 790 -9.05 14.28 -9.78
C LEU A 790 -7.88 13.64 -9.02
N LYS A 791 -6.80 13.27 -9.71
CA LYS A 791 -5.59 12.74 -9.09
C LYS A 791 -4.93 13.79 -8.21
N GLN A 792 -4.80 15.03 -8.66
CA GLN A 792 -4.28 16.15 -7.86
C GLN A 792 -5.19 16.46 -6.66
N ARG A 793 -6.52 16.46 -6.84
CA ARG A 793 -7.49 16.63 -5.75
C ARG A 793 -7.41 15.47 -4.74
N ASN A 794 -7.25 14.23 -5.21
CA ASN A 794 -7.10 13.05 -4.36
C ASN A 794 -5.72 13.01 -3.68
N GLU A 795 -4.64 13.46 -4.33
CA GLU A 795 -3.30 13.59 -3.75
C GLU A 795 -3.26 14.71 -2.69
N ALA A 796 -3.91 15.84 -2.96
CA ALA A 796 -4.11 16.91 -1.98
C ALA A 796 -4.96 16.42 -0.80
N ALA A 797 -6.10 15.76 -1.08
CA ALA A 797 -6.97 15.20 -0.05
C ALA A 797 -6.26 14.13 0.78
N THR A 798 -5.47 13.24 0.16
CA THR A 798 -4.69 12.23 0.89
C THR A 798 -3.55 12.85 1.69
N THR A 799 -2.94 13.94 1.21
CA THR A 799 -1.92 14.70 1.94
C THR A 799 -2.52 15.41 3.15
N ILE A 800 -3.68 16.07 2.98
CA ILE A 800 -4.45 16.69 4.06
C ILE A 800 -4.93 15.62 5.04
N GLN A 801 -5.54 14.54 4.58
CA GLN A 801 -5.98 13.42 5.43
C GLN A 801 -4.81 12.77 6.17
N ARG A 802 -3.64 12.63 5.54
CA ARG A 802 -2.43 12.11 6.20
C ARG A 802 -1.93 13.08 7.27
N ALA A 803 -1.93 14.39 7.00
CA ALA A 803 -1.56 15.43 7.95
C ALA A 803 -2.56 15.47 9.13
N VAL A 804 -3.85 15.39 8.86
CA VAL A 804 -4.93 15.34 9.87
C VAL A 804 -4.86 14.06 10.68
N ARG A 805 -4.68 12.88 10.05
CA ARG A 805 -4.48 11.61 10.77
C ARG A 805 -3.23 11.64 11.64
N LYS A 806 -2.14 12.23 11.16
CA LYS A 806 -0.90 12.43 11.93
C LYS A 806 -1.12 13.39 13.10
N PHE A 807 -1.83 14.50 12.89
CA PHE A 807 -2.22 15.44 13.94
C PHE A 807 -3.13 14.78 14.98
N LEU A 808 -4.16 14.05 14.55
CA LEU A 808 -5.06 13.31 15.42
C LEU A 808 -4.33 12.20 16.18
N PHE A 809 -3.38 11.51 15.56
CA PHE A 809 -2.51 10.54 16.23
C PHE A 809 -1.66 11.20 17.32
N TYR A 810 -1.02 12.34 17.04
CA TYR A 810 -0.29 13.08 18.08
C TYR A 810 -1.21 13.63 19.16
N LYS A 811 -2.40 14.13 18.81
CA LYS A 811 -3.41 14.60 19.75
C LYS A 811 -3.93 13.47 20.64
N HIS A 812 -4.20 12.30 20.07
CA HIS A 812 -4.62 11.11 20.79
C HIS A 812 -3.49 10.57 21.69
N ARG A 813 -2.26 10.45 21.17
CA ARG A 813 -1.08 10.06 21.96
C ARG A 813 -0.80 11.04 23.10
N ARG A 814 -0.99 12.35 22.89
CA ARG A 814 -0.86 13.37 23.94
C ARG A 814 -1.99 13.27 24.97
N LYS A 815 -3.24 13.04 24.54
CA LYS A 815 -4.36 12.75 25.44
C LYS A 815 -4.13 11.48 26.26
N LEU A 816 -3.64 10.41 25.64
CA LEU A 816 -3.32 9.15 26.31
C LEU A 816 -2.17 9.35 27.30
N LYS A 817 -1.07 10.00 26.90
CA LYS A 817 0.05 10.31 27.81
C LYS A 817 -0.41 11.17 28.99
N ASN A 818 -1.19 12.22 28.74
CA ASN A 818 -1.75 13.06 29.79
C ASN A 818 -2.74 12.29 30.68
N GLY A 819 -3.54 11.38 30.11
CA GLY A 819 -4.44 10.49 30.84
C GLY A 819 -3.69 9.52 31.74
N ILE A 820 -2.61 8.90 31.23
CA ILE A 820 -1.72 8.02 32.01
C ILE A 820 -1.04 8.81 33.13
N ILE A 821 -0.51 10.01 32.86
CA ILE A 821 0.10 10.86 33.88
C ILE A 821 -0.93 11.25 34.94
N LYS A 822 -2.15 11.64 34.53
CA LYS A 822 -3.24 11.95 35.47
C LYS A 822 -3.62 10.73 36.29
N PHE A 823 -3.76 9.56 35.68
CA PHE A 823 -4.08 8.31 36.38
C PHE A 823 -2.97 7.94 37.36
N GLN A 824 -1.70 8.01 36.96
CA GLN A 824 -0.55 7.78 37.82
C GLN A 824 -0.48 8.78 38.97
N ALA A 825 -0.75 10.07 38.72
CA ALA A 825 -0.80 11.10 39.76
C ALA A 825 -1.99 10.90 40.71
N LEU A 826 -3.17 10.56 40.19
CA LEU A 826 -4.37 10.25 40.97
C LEU A 826 -4.16 8.99 41.82
N TRP A 827 -3.55 7.95 41.27
CA TRP A 827 -3.23 6.72 41.98
C TRP A 827 -2.15 6.92 43.04
N ARG A 828 -1.07 7.65 42.73
CA ARG A 828 -0.05 8.03 43.72
C ARG A 828 -0.67 8.86 44.84
N GLY A 829 -1.51 9.84 44.50
CA GLY A 829 -2.25 10.63 45.47
C GLY A 829 -3.23 9.80 46.29
N TYR A 830 -3.97 8.88 45.68
CA TYR A 830 -4.91 7.99 46.37
C TYR A 830 -4.16 7.02 47.30
N SER A 831 -3.10 6.39 46.83
CA SER A 831 -2.28 5.45 47.61
C SER A 831 -1.62 6.15 48.80
N TRP A 832 -1.11 7.37 48.61
CA TRP A 832 -0.58 8.18 49.70
C TRP A 832 -1.67 8.60 50.71
N ARG A 833 -2.84 9.06 50.22
CA ARG A 833 -3.98 9.41 51.08
C ARG A 833 -4.55 8.21 51.84
N LYS A 834 -4.53 7.01 51.26
CA LYS A 834 -4.97 5.78 51.92
C LYS A 834 -4.00 5.34 53.02
N LYS A 835 -2.70 5.60 52.85
CA LYS A 835 -1.66 5.24 53.84
C LYS A 835 -1.53 6.26 54.98
N ASN A 836 -1.82 7.54 54.74
CA ASN A 836 -1.68 8.64 55.71
C ASN A 836 -3.04 9.24 56.14
N ASP A 837 -4.08 8.42 56.24
CA ASP A 837 -5.43 8.91 56.48
C ASP A 837 -5.68 9.20 57.98
N THR A 838 -5.63 10.46 58.38
CA THR A 838 -5.95 10.89 59.76
C THR A 838 -7.46 11.14 59.91
N ALA A 839 -7.98 11.07 61.15
CA ALA A 839 -9.40 11.36 61.41
C ALA A 839 -9.82 12.75 60.91
N LYS A 840 -8.92 13.74 61.04
CA LYS A 840 -9.12 15.11 60.54
C LYS A 840 -9.23 15.16 59.01
N THR A 841 -8.44 14.37 58.27
CA THR A 841 -8.51 14.31 56.80
C THR A 841 -9.74 13.57 56.28
N LYS A 842 -10.30 12.64 57.06
CA LYS A 842 -11.60 12.01 56.75
C LYS A 842 -12.76 12.96 56.98
N ALA A 843 -12.77 13.68 58.11
CA ALA A 843 -13.78 14.68 58.43
C ALA A 843 -13.82 15.82 57.39
N LEU A 844 -12.66 16.35 56.98
CA LEU A 844 -12.56 17.36 55.91
C LEU A 844 -13.09 16.86 54.57
N ARG A 845 -12.87 15.59 54.22
CA ARG A 845 -13.40 15.00 52.99
C ARG A 845 -14.91 14.85 53.03
N HIS A 846 -15.44 14.39 54.17
CA HIS A 846 -16.87 14.28 54.34
C HIS A 846 -17.54 15.66 54.26
N SER A 847 -16.96 16.67 54.89
CA SER A 847 -17.42 18.07 54.77
C SER A 847 -17.37 18.58 53.32
N LEU A 848 -16.31 18.27 52.57
CA LEU A 848 -16.21 18.59 51.14
C LEU A 848 -17.24 17.84 50.28
N GLU A 849 -17.53 16.58 50.58
CA GLU A 849 -18.58 15.82 49.88
C GLU A 849 -19.97 16.37 50.15
N MET A 850 -20.27 16.75 51.40
CA MET A 850 -21.53 17.39 51.76
C MET A 850 -21.66 18.76 51.07
N ALA A 851 -20.61 19.59 51.09
CA ALA A 851 -20.59 20.86 50.35
C ALA A 851 -20.74 20.68 48.83
N ASN A 852 -20.17 19.63 48.25
CA ASN A 852 -20.34 19.32 46.82
C ASN A 852 -21.76 18.84 46.49
N LYS A 853 -22.42 18.10 47.38
CA LYS A 853 -23.83 17.70 47.19
C LYS A 853 -24.78 18.89 47.28
N GLU A 854 -24.47 19.88 48.12
CA GLU A 854 -25.24 21.11 48.28
C GLU A 854 -24.93 22.18 47.20
N SER A 855 -23.92 21.95 46.34
CA SER A 855 -23.51 22.87 45.28
C SER A 855 -24.52 22.92 44.14
N LYS A 856 -25.45 23.89 44.18
CA LYS A 856 -26.35 24.24 43.07
C LYS A 856 -25.63 25.04 41.97
N GLU A 857 -26.16 25.04 40.75
CA GLU A 857 -25.62 25.82 39.61
C GLU A 857 -25.61 27.33 39.91
N GLU A 858 -26.61 27.81 40.65
CA GLU A 858 -26.74 29.18 41.16
C GLU A 858 -25.60 29.56 42.12
N ASN A 859 -25.04 28.58 42.85
CA ASN A 859 -23.95 28.79 43.80
C ASN A 859 -22.58 28.95 43.13
N LYS A 860 -22.49 28.78 41.80
CA LYS A 860 -21.27 29.06 41.05
C LYS A 860 -20.95 30.54 41.10
N LEU A 861 -19.67 30.87 41.32
CA LEU A 861 -19.19 32.25 41.48
C LEU A 861 -19.73 33.22 40.42
N CYS A 862 -19.70 32.86 39.13
CA CYS A 862 -20.20 33.73 38.06
C CYS A 862 -21.71 33.95 38.14
N ASN A 863 -22.49 32.91 38.45
CA ASN A 863 -23.95 33.00 38.55
C ASN A 863 -24.36 33.80 39.79
N ARG A 864 -23.69 33.56 40.93
CA ARG A 864 -23.84 34.39 42.14
C ARG A 864 -23.50 35.85 41.88
N THR A 865 -22.46 36.11 41.09
CA THR A 865 -22.07 37.48 40.70
C THR A 865 -23.15 38.13 39.84
N ALA A 866 -23.67 37.42 38.84
CA ALA A 866 -24.73 37.94 37.97
C ALA A 866 -26.01 38.26 38.74
N VAL A 867 -26.46 37.36 39.63
CA VAL A 867 -27.65 37.57 40.47
C VAL A 867 -27.43 38.74 41.45
N ALA A 868 -26.26 38.83 42.07
CA ALA A 868 -25.97 39.91 43.01
C ALA A 868 -25.85 41.28 42.31
N ILE A 869 -25.28 41.33 41.09
CA ILE A 869 -25.28 42.56 40.27
C ILE A 869 -26.71 42.94 39.88
N ASP A 870 -27.52 42.00 39.39
CA ASP A 870 -28.92 42.26 39.04
C ASP A 870 -29.69 42.81 40.24
N TYR A 871 -29.48 42.22 41.43
CA TYR A 871 -30.18 42.64 42.64
C TYR A 871 -29.75 44.05 43.07
N LEU A 872 -28.47 44.37 42.95
CA LEU A 872 -27.91 45.69 43.27
C LEU A 872 -28.44 46.79 42.32
N LEU A 873 -28.62 46.47 41.04
CA LEU A 873 -29.09 47.42 40.03
C LEU A 873 -30.61 47.60 40.05
N LYS A 874 -31.36 46.55 40.39
CA LYS A 874 -32.83 46.50 40.28
C LYS A 874 -33.56 46.91 41.55
N TYR A 875 -33.08 46.49 42.72
CA TYR A 875 -33.81 46.68 43.97
C TYR A 875 -33.29 47.88 44.76
N LYS A 876 -34.22 48.69 45.29
CA LYS A 876 -33.91 49.87 46.14
C LYS A 876 -33.93 49.56 47.64
N HIS A 877 -34.44 48.39 48.04
CA HIS A 877 -34.58 48.04 49.46
C HIS A 877 -33.24 47.63 50.07
N ILE A 878 -32.90 48.20 51.23
CA ILE A 878 -31.57 48.06 51.86
C ILE A 878 -31.21 46.61 52.17
N SER A 879 -32.17 45.77 52.54
CA SER A 879 -31.96 44.34 52.84
C SER A 879 -31.47 43.55 51.62
N TYR A 880 -32.06 43.78 50.44
CA TYR A 880 -31.64 43.12 49.19
C TYR A 880 -30.29 43.64 48.71
N ILE A 881 -30.07 44.95 48.82
CA ILE A 881 -28.78 45.59 48.51
C ILE A 881 -27.67 45.04 49.40
N LEU A 882 -27.92 44.92 50.71
CA LEU A 882 -26.94 44.39 51.66
C LEU A 882 -26.64 42.91 51.39
N ALA A 883 -27.64 42.09 51.05
CA ALA A 883 -27.44 40.70 50.67
C ALA A 883 -26.62 40.56 49.37
N ALA A 884 -26.92 41.40 48.37
CA ALA A 884 -26.17 41.47 47.12
C ALA A 884 -24.71 41.87 47.37
N LEU A 885 -24.46 42.91 48.16
CA LEU A 885 -23.11 43.38 48.50
C LEU A 885 -22.30 42.32 49.28
N LYS A 886 -22.92 41.57 50.20
CA LYS A 886 -22.27 40.43 50.87
C LYS A 886 -21.85 39.34 49.89
N HIS A 887 -22.67 39.04 48.90
CA HIS A 887 -22.30 38.09 47.84
C HIS A 887 -21.20 38.65 46.94
N LEU A 888 -21.30 39.93 46.55
CA LEU A 888 -20.28 40.60 45.73
C LEU A 888 -18.93 40.66 46.43
N GLU A 889 -18.89 40.87 47.74
CA GLU A 889 -17.64 40.87 48.52
C GLU A 889 -16.91 39.54 48.38
N VAL A 890 -17.61 38.43 48.58
CA VAL A 890 -17.03 37.08 48.50
C VAL A 890 -16.57 36.75 47.08
N VAL A 891 -17.39 37.02 46.07
CA VAL A 891 -17.06 36.64 44.68
C VAL A 891 -15.93 37.49 44.10
N THR A 892 -15.89 38.79 44.43
CA THR A 892 -14.81 39.71 44.02
C THR A 892 -13.51 39.45 44.77
N ARG A 893 -13.54 38.81 45.94
CA ARG A 893 -12.34 38.38 46.66
C ARG A 893 -11.73 37.09 46.12
N LEU A 894 -12.52 36.24 45.45
CA LEU A 894 -12.11 34.90 45.04
C LEU A 894 -11.84 34.75 43.53
N SER A 895 -12.25 35.70 42.68
CA SER A 895 -12.17 35.54 41.23
C SER A 895 -11.89 36.84 40.47
N PRO A 896 -10.83 36.90 39.64
CA PRO A 896 -10.55 38.07 38.80
C PRO A 896 -11.63 38.30 37.73
N LEU A 897 -12.26 37.23 37.23
CA LEU A 897 -13.32 37.33 36.21
C LEU A 897 -14.58 38.00 36.79
N CYS A 898 -14.87 37.77 38.08
CA CYS A 898 -16.00 38.42 38.74
C CYS A 898 -15.73 39.94 38.90
N CYS A 899 -14.48 40.35 39.15
CA CYS A 899 -14.08 41.76 39.15
C CYS A 899 -14.23 42.40 37.76
N GLU A 900 -13.82 41.71 36.68
CA GLU A 900 -13.97 42.22 35.31
C GLU A 900 -15.44 42.38 34.92
N ASN A 901 -16.28 41.39 35.23
CA ASN A 901 -17.73 41.46 34.99
C ASN A 901 -18.34 42.65 35.75
N MET A 902 -18.00 42.80 37.03
CA MET A 902 -18.51 43.88 37.85
C MET A 902 -18.12 45.27 37.32
N ALA A 903 -16.89 45.43 36.81
CA ALA A 903 -16.43 46.66 36.18
C ALA A 903 -17.20 47.00 34.89
N GLN A 904 -17.68 45.99 34.16
CA GLN A 904 -18.43 46.18 32.91
C GLN A 904 -19.94 46.37 33.13
N SER A 905 -20.49 45.93 34.25
CA SER A 905 -21.95 45.92 34.50
C SER A 905 -22.53 47.22 35.05
N GLY A 906 -21.75 48.30 35.21
CA GLY A 906 -22.21 49.56 35.83
C GLY A 906 -22.42 49.49 37.34
N ALA A 907 -22.22 48.33 37.96
CA ALA A 907 -22.39 48.11 39.40
C ALA A 907 -21.48 49.02 40.25
N ILE A 908 -20.27 49.32 39.80
CA ILE A 908 -19.33 50.22 40.50
C ILE A 908 -19.93 51.62 40.67
N PHE A 909 -20.56 52.15 39.63
CA PHE A 909 -21.23 53.46 39.67
C PHE A 909 -22.39 53.46 40.66
N THR A 910 -23.23 52.42 40.64
CA THR A 910 -24.33 52.26 41.61
C THR A 910 -23.83 52.15 43.05
N ILE A 911 -22.68 51.51 43.30
CA ILE A 911 -22.08 51.46 44.63
C ILE A 911 -21.66 52.84 45.12
N PHE A 912 -21.05 53.68 44.27
CA PHE A 912 -20.72 55.05 44.66
C PHE A 912 -21.98 55.90 44.93
N ILE A 913 -23.07 55.71 44.18
CA ILE A 913 -24.37 56.33 44.49
C ILE A 913 -24.89 55.87 45.85
N LEU A 914 -24.84 54.56 46.13
CA LEU A 914 -25.28 54.02 47.41
C LEU A 914 -24.46 54.59 48.57
N ILE A 915 -23.14 54.69 48.42
CA ILE A 915 -22.25 55.28 49.42
C ILE A 915 -22.65 56.74 49.73
N ARG A 916 -22.94 57.55 48.71
CA ARG A 916 -23.34 58.97 48.87
C ARG A 916 -24.69 59.13 49.57
N ASN A 917 -25.61 58.18 49.35
CA ASN A 917 -26.96 58.22 49.91
C ASN A 917 -27.06 57.53 51.28
N CYS A 918 -26.04 56.79 51.72
CA CYS A 918 -26.03 56.11 53.00
C CYS A 918 -25.63 57.07 54.13
N ASN A 919 -26.40 57.04 55.22
CA ASN A 919 -26.14 57.82 56.44
C ASN A 919 -25.39 56.99 57.50
N ARG A 920 -25.25 57.55 58.72
CA ARG A 920 -24.54 56.90 59.85
C ARG A 920 -25.35 55.81 60.58
N SER A 921 -26.53 55.41 60.08
CA SER A 921 -27.31 54.33 60.71
C SER A 921 -26.59 52.98 60.62
N ILE A 922 -26.90 52.06 61.55
CA ILE A 922 -26.25 50.73 61.61
C ILE A 922 -26.40 49.93 60.29
N PRO A 923 -27.58 49.86 59.65
CA PRO A 923 -27.73 49.18 58.36
C PRO A 923 -26.94 49.84 57.23
N CYS A 924 -26.93 51.18 57.18
CA CYS A 924 -26.13 51.94 56.21
C CYS A 924 -24.63 51.76 56.43
N MET A 925 -24.16 51.66 57.67
CA MET A 925 -22.76 51.34 57.98
C MET A 925 -22.35 49.97 57.45
N GLU A 926 -23.19 48.95 57.58
CA GLU A 926 -22.92 47.63 56.99
C GLU A 926 -22.90 47.68 55.46
N VAL A 927 -23.84 48.40 54.84
CA VAL A 927 -23.85 48.63 53.38
C VAL A 927 -22.57 49.31 52.92
N ILE A 928 -22.13 50.39 53.57
CA ILE A 928 -20.88 51.10 53.25
C ILE A 928 -19.67 50.18 53.46
N LYS A 929 -19.62 49.43 54.56
CA LYS A 929 -18.53 48.49 54.85
C LYS A 929 -18.35 47.46 53.73
N TYR A 930 -19.42 46.79 53.30
CA TYR A 930 -19.34 45.83 52.20
C TYR A 930 -19.07 46.52 50.85
N SER A 931 -19.65 47.70 50.62
CA SER A 931 -19.41 48.51 49.42
C SER A 931 -17.94 48.87 49.25
N VAL A 932 -17.31 49.44 50.27
CA VAL A 932 -15.89 49.80 50.27
C VAL A 932 -15.01 48.55 50.13
N GLN A 933 -15.36 47.44 50.79
CA GLN A 933 -14.63 46.18 50.64
C GLN A 933 -14.70 45.64 49.20
N VAL A 934 -15.87 45.69 48.57
CA VAL A 934 -16.04 45.27 47.17
C VAL A 934 -15.21 46.16 46.24
N LEU A 935 -15.27 47.48 46.40
CA LEU A 935 -14.46 48.42 45.62
C LEU A 935 -12.95 48.19 45.84
N LEU A 936 -12.55 47.88 47.07
CA LEU A 936 -11.17 47.51 47.42
C LEU A 936 -10.74 46.22 46.71
N ASN A 937 -11.56 45.16 46.73
CA ASN A 937 -11.27 43.90 46.06
C ASN A 937 -11.11 44.05 44.54
N VAL A 938 -12.00 44.84 43.92
CA VAL A 938 -11.92 45.17 42.49
C VAL A 938 -10.68 46.02 42.18
N SER A 939 -10.29 46.94 43.07
CA SER A 939 -9.12 47.81 42.88
C SER A 939 -7.79 47.10 43.10
N LYS A 940 -7.73 46.06 43.96
CA LYS A 940 -6.55 45.20 44.14
C LYS A 940 -6.13 44.52 42.83
N TYR A 941 -7.04 44.38 41.86
CA TYR A 941 -6.75 43.83 40.54
C TYR A 941 -6.46 44.94 39.51
N GLU A 942 -5.21 45.01 39.04
CA GLU A 942 -4.70 46.12 38.21
C GLU A 942 -5.50 46.40 36.93
N ARG A 943 -6.21 45.41 36.35
CA ARG A 943 -7.04 45.62 35.14
C ARG A 943 -8.35 46.36 35.43
N THR A 944 -8.86 46.28 36.65
CA THR A 944 -10.17 46.84 37.04
C THR A 944 -10.04 48.08 37.93
N THR A 945 -8.83 48.42 38.38
CA THR A 945 -8.54 49.64 39.16
C THR A 945 -8.93 50.93 38.43
N GLN A 946 -8.85 50.97 37.09
CA GLN A 946 -9.27 52.13 36.29
C GLN A 946 -10.77 52.39 36.40
N ALA A 947 -11.60 51.34 36.35
CA ALA A 947 -13.05 51.46 36.40
C ALA A 947 -13.58 52.03 37.73
N VAL A 948 -12.82 51.88 38.82
CA VAL A 948 -13.15 52.48 40.13
C VAL A 948 -12.73 53.95 40.20
N TYR A 949 -11.61 54.31 39.56
CA TYR A 949 -11.09 55.68 39.56
C TYR A 949 -11.87 56.62 38.62
N GLU A 950 -12.28 56.14 37.44
CA GLU A 950 -13.00 56.91 36.42
C GLU A 950 -14.43 57.32 36.84
N VAL A 951 -14.96 56.78 37.94
CA VAL A 951 -16.26 57.23 38.45
C VAL A 951 -16.15 58.69 38.90
N GLU A 952 -17.08 59.52 38.40
CA GLU A 952 -17.14 60.95 38.72
C GLU A 952 -17.19 61.17 40.24
N ASN A 953 -16.37 62.10 40.75
CA ASN A 953 -16.24 62.42 42.18
C ASN A 953 -15.91 61.20 43.07
N SER A 954 -15.27 60.15 42.53
CA SER A 954 -14.88 58.95 43.29
C SER A 954 -13.97 59.30 44.48
N ILE A 955 -12.94 60.12 44.26
CA ILE A 955 -12.00 60.53 45.31
C ILE A 955 -12.67 61.37 46.38
N ASP A 956 -13.46 62.38 46.01
CA ASP A 956 -14.19 63.21 46.98
C ASP A 956 -15.14 62.38 47.85
N THR A 957 -15.85 61.41 47.24
CA THR A 957 -16.74 60.50 47.98
C THR A 957 -15.97 59.64 49.00
N LEU A 958 -14.76 59.18 48.65
CA LEU A 958 -13.91 58.45 49.59
C LEU A 958 -13.36 59.37 50.70
N LEU A 959 -13.04 60.63 50.39
CA LEU A 959 -12.62 61.61 51.39
C LEU A 959 -13.75 61.98 52.35
N ASP A 960 -14.99 62.07 51.86
CA ASP A 960 -16.18 62.27 52.68
C ASP A 960 -16.41 61.09 53.63
N LEU A 961 -16.23 59.85 53.15
CA LEU A 961 -16.26 58.65 53.99
C LEU A 961 -15.18 58.65 55.08
N LEU A 962 -13.94 59.05 54.76
CA LEU A 962 -12.85 59.15 55.74
C LEU A 962 -13.16 60.20 56.80
N GLN A 963 -13.72 61.35 56.41
CA GLN A 963 -14.16 62.39 57.32
C GLN A 963 -15.31 61.91 58.22
N MET A 964 -16.26 61.14 57.66
CA MET A 964 -17.44 60.64 58.37
C MET A 964 -17.12 59.55 59.41
N TYR A 965 -16.17 58.65 59.11
CA TYR A 965 -15.89 57.47 59.94
C TYR A 965 -14.58 57.54 60.75
N ARG A 966 -14.04 58.74 60.97
CA ARG A 966 -12.83 58.96 61.79
C ARG A 966 -13.03 58.76 63.31
N GLU A 967 -14.24 58.48 63.78
CA GLU A 967 -14.62 58.55 65.21
C GLU A 967 -14.42 57.25 66.03
N LYS A 968 -13.28 57.21 66.76
CA LYS A 968 -12.96 56.65 68.11
C LYS A 968 -13.42 55.22 68.44
N ALA A 969 -12.49 54.26 68.35
CA ALA A 969 -12.62 52.88 68.82
C ALA A 969 -12.84 52.81 70.35
N GLY A 970 -14.11 52.70 70.77
CA GLY A 970 -14.49 52.67 72.18
C GLY A 970 -15.95 52.33 72.43
N ASP A 971 -16.84 52.62 71.48
CA ASP A 971 -18.19 52.05 71.43
C ASP A 971 -18.20 50.72 70.66
N LYS A 972 -19.08 49.76 71.01
CA LYS A 972 -19.27 48.52 70.22
C LYS A 972 -19.65 48.80 68.76
N THR A 973 -20.27 49.95 68.49
CA THR A 973 -20.58 50.48 67.15
C THR A 973 -19.36 51.03 66.41
N SER A 974 -18.27 51.32 67.12
CA SER A 974 -17.06 51.96 66.59
C SER A 974 -16.07 51.00 65.92
N GLU A 975 -16.00 49.73 66.33
CA GLU A 975 -15.16 48.73 65.62
C GLU A 975 -15.57 48.61 64.13
N LYS A 976 -16.86 48.79 63.85
CA LYS A 976 -17.40 48.78 62.48
C LYS A 976 -16.98 50.02 61.69
N GLY A 977 -17.03 51.21 62.31
CA GLY A 977 -16.60 52.47 61.71
C GLY A 977 -15.09 52.52 61.44
N GLY A 978 -14.27 52.03 62.38
CA GLY A 978 -12.82 51.90 62.21
C GLY A 978 -12.44 51.01 61.02
N SER A 979 -13.17 49.92 60.80
CA SER A 979 -12.98 49.04 59.63
C SER A 979 -13.30 49.75 58.31
N ILE A 980 -14.33 50.60 58.27
CA ILE A 980 -14.67 51.40 57.07
C ILE A 980 -13.53 52.39 56.78
N PHE A 981 -13.04 53.09 57.79
CA PHE A 981 -11.95 54.06 57.66
C PHE A 981 -10.68 53.41 57.09
N THR A 982 -10.21 52.30 57.68
CA THR A 982 -8.97 51.64 57.24
C THR A 982 -9.08 51.08 55.82
N LYS A 983 -10.23 50.49 55.46
CA LYS A 983 -10.48 49.97 54.10
C LYS A 983 -10.57 51.09 53.08
N THR A 984 -11.15 52.23 53.45
CA THR A 984 -11.23 53.41 52.60
C THR A 984 -9.83 53.99 52.35
N CYS A 985 -8.98 54.06 53.39
CA CYS A 985 -7.57 54.43 53.24
C CYS A 985 -6.81 53.45 52.34
N CYS A 986 -7.01 52.13 52.52
CA CYS A 986 -6.39 51.12 51.66
C CYS A 986 -6.83 51.25 50.19
N LEU A 987 -8.12 51.49 49.96
CA LEU A 987 -8.67 51.71 48.63
C LEU A 987 -8.05 52.96 48.00
N LEU A 988 -8.03 54.08 48.72
CA LEU A 988 -7.45 55.34 48.26
C LEU A 988 -5.96 55.18 47.92
N ALA A 989 -5.17 54.52 48.78
CA ALA A 989 -3.76 54.26 48.52
C ALA A 989 -3.52 53.39 47.26
N ILE A 990 -4.39 52.41 47.00
CA ILE A 990 -4.30 51.57 45.79
C ILE A 990 -4.67 52.37 44.54
N LEU A 991 -5.71 53.21 44.60
CA LEU A 991 -6.10 54.06 43.47
C LEU A 991 -5.01 55.07 43.11
N LEU A 992 -4.28 55.58 44.11
CA LEU A 992 -3.18 56.54 43.98
C LEU A 992 -1.81 55.90 43.74
N LYS A 993 -1.73 54.57 43.62
CA LYS A 993 -0.47 53.87 43.33
C LYS A 993 0.15 54.28 41.98
N ASP A 994 -0.67 54.67 41.01
CA ASP A 994 -0.18 55.16 39.72
C ASP A 994 0.34 56.60 39.85
N SER A 995 1.60 56.81 39.47
CA SER A 995 2.29 58.09 39.48
C SER A 995 1.51 59.23 38.81
N LYS A 996 0.73 58.94 37.75
CA LYS A 996 -0.09 59.96 37.06
C LYS A 996 -1.24 60.43 37.94
N ARG A 997 -2.03 59.48 38.47
CA ARG A 997 -3.18 59.76 39.34
C ARG A 997 -2.76 60.45 40.64
N ALA A 998 -1.63 60.06 41.22
CA ALA A 998 -1.07 60.75 42.38
C ALA A 998 -0.70 62.20 42.05
N SER A 999 -0.15 62.46 40.86
CA SER A 999 0.16 63.81 40.40
C SER A 999 -1.11 64.65 40.19
N ASP A 1000 -2.16 64.07 39.59
CA ASP A 1000 -3.45 64.75 39.34
C ASP A 1000 -4.12 65.20 40.65
N ILE A 1001 -4.04 64.37 41.70
CA ILE A 1001 -4.55 64.72 43.02
C ILE A 1001 -3.67 65.74 43.74
N ARG A 1002 -2.35 65.73 43.53
CA ARG A 1002 -1.47 66.79 44.04
C ARG A 1002 -1.73 68.14 43.40
N SER A 1003 -2.04 68.19 42.10
CA SER A 1003 -2.43 69.44 41.43
C SER A 1003 -3.80 69.96 41.91
N THR A 1004 -4.65 69.08 42.45
CA THR A 1004 -5.96 69.45 43.00
C THR A 1004 -5.81 69.88 44.47
N SER A 1005 -5.50 71.17 44.70
CA SER A 1005 -5.22 71.75 46.03
C SER A 1005 -6.25 71.39 47.12
N ARG A 1006 -7.54 71.30 46.78
CA ARG A 1006 -8.62 70.96 47.73
C ARG A 1006 -8.55 69.51 48.22
N ALA A 1007 -8.25 68.53 47.36
CA ALA A 1007 -8.20 67.12 47.77
C ALA A 1007 -6.94 66.83 48.60
N ALA A 1008 -5.78 67.37 48.19
CA ALA A 1008 -4.53 67.22 48.91
C ALA A 1008 -4.56 67.83 50.32
N SER A 1009 -5.12 69.03 50.47
CA SER A 1009 -5.27 69.70 51.77
C SER A 1009 -6.22 68.94 52.72
N ARG A 1010 -7.32 68.37 52.20
CA ARG A 1010 -8.23 67.50 52.98
C ARG A 1010 -7.53 66.25 53.50
N ILE A 1011 -6.70 65.59 52.70
CA ILE A 1011 -5.93 64.40 53.12
C ILE A 1011 -4.93 64.77 54.22
N HIS A 1012 -4.23 65.90 54.09
CA HIS A 1012 -3.30 66.38 55.12
C HIS A 1012 -4.00 66.71 56.44
N SER A 1013 -5.17 67.36 56.35
CA SER A 1013 -6.01 67.66 57.51
C SER A 1013 -6.48 66.37 58.21
N LEU A 1014 -6.97 65.38 57.44
CA LEU A 1014 -7.35 64.07 57.97
C LEU A 1014 -6.18 63.37 58.66
N TYR A 1015 -4.99 63.38 58.05
CA TYR A 1015 -3.78 62.82 58.65
C TYR A 1015 -3.43 63.49 59.99
N LYS A 1016 -3.36 64.83 60.03
CA LYS A 1016 -3.05 65.60 61.25
C LYS A 1016 -4.04 65.29 62.37
N LEU A 1017 -5.33 65.21 62.04
CA LEU A 1017 -6.39 64.89 62.99
C LEU A 1017 -6.30 63.45 63.52
N THR A 1018 -6.05 62.46 62.65
CA THR A 1018 -5.86 61.06 63.06
C THR A 1018 -4.59 60.88 63.90
N ALA A 1019 -3.48 61.55 63.55
CA ALA A 1019 -2.24 61.51 64.31
C ALA A 1019 -2.37 62.15 65.70
N ARG A 1020 -3.00 63.33 65.81
CA ARG A 1020 -3.28 63.98 67.10
C ARG A 1020 -4.12 63.09 67.99
N LYS A 1021 -5.14 62.43 67.43
CA LYS A 1021 -6.03 61.54 68.16
C LYS A 1021 -5.34 60.27 68.65
N HIS A 1022 -4.55 59.63 67.80
CA HIS A 1022 -3.76 58.46 68.22
C HIS A 1022 -2.76 58.82 69.33
N LYS A 1023 -2.17 60.03 69.29
CA LYS A 1023 -1.32 60.54 70.37
C LYS A 1023 -2.12 60.67 71.68
N MET A 1024 -3.30 61.30 71.65
CA MET A 1024 -4.17 61.43 72.82
C MET A 1024 -4.67 60.08 73.36
N ASP A 1025 -5.03 59.12 72.49
CA ASP A 1025 -5.48 57.80 72.91
C ASP A 1025 -4.32 56.98 73.51
N ALA A 1026 -3.11 57.09 72.95
CA ALA A 1026 -1.90 56.49 73.52
C ALA A 1026 -1.57 57.06 74.91
N GLU A 1027 -1.68 58.38 75.08
CA GLU A 1027 -1.56 59.06 76.38
C GLU A 1027 -2.66 58.60 77.35
N ARG A 1028 -3.91 58.45 76.90
CA ARG A 1028 -5.04 57.95 77.71
C ARG A 1028 -4.84 56.50 78.14
N THR A 1029 -4.33 55.63 77.26
CA THR A 1029 -3.99 54.24 77.62
C THR A 1029 -2.81 54.19 78.58
N LEU A 1030 -1.82 55.07 78.44
CA LEU A 1030 -0.72 55.20 79.39
C LEU A 1030 -1.24 55.63 80.77
N SER A 1031 -2.15 56.60 80.81
CA SER A 1031 -2.77 57.09 82.05
C SER A 1031 -3.68 56.03 82.70
N LYS A 1032 -4.48 55.29 81.93
CA LYS A 1032 -5.26 54.14 82.43
C LYS A 1032 -4.34 53.03 82.96
N HIS A 1033 -3.25 52.73 82.26
CA HIS A 1033 -2.27 51.77 82.75
C HIS A 1033 -1.62 52.27 84.04
N LYS A 1034 -1.22 53.54 84.15
CA LYS A 1034 -0.70 54.12 85.40
C LYS A 1034 -1.68 53.97 86.56
N MET A 1035 -3.00 54.05 86.34
CA MET A 1035 -4.01 53.74 87.36
C MET A 1035 -4.15 52.25 87.70
N HIS A 1036 -3.85 51.35 86.75
CA HIS A 1036 -3.85 49.89 86.94
C HIS A 1036 -2.48 49.31 87.36
N THR A 1037 -1.40 50.11 87.37
CA THR A 1037 -0.03 49.66 87.71
C THR A 1037 0.20 49.59 89.22
N SER A 1038 -0.81 49.87 90.05
CA SER A 1038 -0.77 49.55 91.48
C SER A 1038 -1.01 48.06 91.79
N MET A 1039 -1.39 47.22 90.80
CA MET A 1039 -1.78 45.82 91.08
C MET A 1039 -1.23 44.75 90.13
N SER A 1040 -0.41 45.05 89.11
CA SER A 1040 0.27 43.96 88.38
C SER A 1040 1.46 44.43 87.55
N GLY A 1041 2.63 43.87 87.85
CA GLY A 1041 3.87 44.09 87.10
C GLY A 1041 3.86 43.38 85.76
N SER A 1042 3.67 44.14 84.68
CA SER A 1042 3.92 43.69 83.32
C SER A 1042 4.45 44.86 82.49
N PHE A 1043 5.71 44.74 82.05
CA PHE A 1043 6.39 45.72 81.20
C PHE A 1043 5.92 45.60 79.75
N PHE A 1044 5.51 46.72 79.14
CA PHE A 1044 5.12 46.78 77.74
C PHE A 1044 6.27 47.31 76.86
N VAL A 1045 6.54 46.63 75.75
CA VAL A 1045 7.56 47.02 74.75
C VAL A 1045 7.00 48.11 73.82
N PRO A 1046 7.70 49.24 73.58
CA PRO A 1046 7.24 50.26 72.62
C PRO A 1046 7.26 49.71 71.18
N VAL A 1047 6.16 49.89 70.44
CA VAL A 1047 6.11 49.53 69.02
C VAL A 1047 6.94 50.52 68.20
N THR A 1048 8.09 50.08 67.70
CA THR A 1048 8.94 50.84 66.76
C THR A 1048 8.18 51.20 65.48
N PRO A 1049 8.20 52.47 65.02
CA PRO A 1049 7.50 52.88 63.80
C PRO A 1049 8.20 52.34 62.55
N VAL A 1050 7.62 51.31 61.94
CA VAL A 1050 8.10 50.72 60.67
C VAL A 1050 7.72 51.64 59.51
N ARG A 1051 8.71 52.12 58.74
CA ARG A 1051 8.51 52.92 57.51
C ARG A 1051 7.73 52.10 56.45
N THR A 1052 6.53 52.53 56.11
CA THR A 1052 5.56 51.85 55.23
C THR A 1052 5.81 52.04 53.71
N LYS A 1053 6.97 51.61 53.19
CA LYS A 1053 7.11 51.42 51.71
C LYS A 1053 6.51 50.08 51.26
N VAL A 1054 5.17 49.91 51.26
CA VAL A 1054 4.58 48.56 51.15
C VAL A 1054 3.26 48.42 50.34
N VAL A 1055 2.75 49.44 49.64
CA VAL A 1055 1.46 49.33 48.89
C VAL A 1055 1.52 48.31 47.73
N SER A 1056 2.70 48.08 47.14
CA SER A 1056 2.90 47.09 46.06
C SER A 1056 2.68 45.63 46.49
N ARG A 1057 2.68 45.35 47.80
CA ARG A 1057 2.47 44.01 48.38
C ARG A 1057 1.02 43.70 48.71
N ILE A 1058 0.11 44.67 48.61
CA ILE A 1058 -1.34 44.42 48.71
C ILE A 1058 -1.79 43.80 47.39
N LYS A 1059 -2.00 42.48 47.41
CA LYS A 1059 -2.43 41.69 46.25
C LYS A 1059 -3.80 41.08 46.51
N PRO A 1060 -4.55 40.70 45.45
CA PRO A 1060 -5.80 39.99 45.63
C PRO A 1060 -5.62 38.63 46.31
N ASP A 1061 -6.61 38.21 47.10
CA ASP A 1061 -6.56 36.99 47.92
C ASP A 1061 -6.42 35.69 47.11
N TRP A 1062 -6.83 35.67 45.83
CA TRP A 1062 -6.60 34.53 44.94
C TRP A 1062 -5.12 34.33 44.55
N VAL A 1063 -4.24 35.30 44.85
CA VAL A 1063 -2.79 35.20 44.67
C VAL A 1063 -2.17 34.63 45.94
N LEU A 1064 -2.04 33.31 46.02
CA LEU A 1064 -1.50 32.59 47.17
C LEU A 1064 0.04 32.71 47.26
N ARG A 1065 0.54 33.88 47.71
CA ARG A 1065 1.97 34.11 48.00
C ARG A 1065 2.17 34.42 49.49
N LYS A 1066 3.30 33.98 50.06
CA LYS A 1066 3.68 34.27 51.46
C LYS A 1066 3.93 35.76 51.73
N ASP A 1067 4.21 36.54 50.68
CA ASP A 1067 4.58 37.96 50.79
C ASP A 1067 3.37 38.93 50.72
N ASN A 1068 2.13 38.42 50.68
CA ASN A 1068 0.94 39.26 50.68
C ASN A 1068 0.76 39.93 52.04
N MET A 1069 0.68 41.26 52.05
CA MET A 1069 0.37 42.01 53.28
C MET A 1069 -1.11 41.83 53.64
N GLN A 1070 -1.41 41.53 54.91
CA GLN A 1070 -2.78 41.55 55.44
C GLN A 1070 -3.32 42.99 55.48
N GLU A 1071 -4.64 43.15 55.46
CA GLU A 1071 -5.28 44.47 55.52
C GLU A 1071 -4.87 45.21 56.81
N ILE A 1072 -4.47 46.48 56.68
CA ILE A 1072 -4.01 47.28 57.81
C ILE A 1072 -5.21 47.59 58.72
N VAL A 1073 -5.11 47.19 59.99
CA VAL A 1073 -6.17 47.38 60.99
C VAL A 1073 -5.99 48.69 61.77
N ASP A 1074 -4.77 49.22 61.85
CA ASP A 1074 -4.50 50.50 62.52
C ASP A 1074 -4.88 51.71 61.63
N PRO A 1075 -5.81 52.59 62.06
CA PRO A 1075 -6.18 53.81 61.35
C PRO A 1075 -5.00 54.74 61.06
N LEU A 1076 -4.04 54.88 61.96
CA LEU A 1076 -2.89 55.78 61.78
C LEU A 1076 -1.93 55.23 60.71
N GLN A 1077 -1.61 53.94 60.77
CA GLN A 1077 -0.83 53.26 59.75
C GLN A 1077 -1.52 53.30 58.38
N ALA A 1078 -2.85 53.14 58.33
CA ALA A 1078 -3.61 53.17 57.09
C ALA A 1078 -3.59 54.56 56.40
N ILE A 1079 -3.72 55.66 57.15
CA ILE A 1079 -3.65 57.01 56.57
C ILE A 1079 -2.22 57.45 56.24
N ARG A 1080 -1.21 56.99 57.01
CA ARG A 1080 0.22 57.15 56.66
C ARG A 1080 0.54 56.52 55.31
N MET A 1081 -0.02 55.33 55.04
CA MET A 1081 0.14 54.67 53.76
C MET A 1081 -0.39 55.53 52.59
N VAL A 1082 -1.51 56.23 52.77
CA VAL A 1082 -2.05 57.17 51.75
C VAL A 1082 -1.08 58.34 51.53
N MET A 1083 -0.56 58.94 52.61
CA MET A 1083 0.43 60.02 52.54
C MET A 1083 1.72 59.58 51.84
N ASP A 1084 2.23 58.39 52.18
CA ASP A 1084 3.41 57.78 51.53
C ASP A 1084 3.18 57.58 50.02
N THR A 1085 1.98 57.17 49.60
CA THR A 1085 1.66 57.00 48.17
C THR A 1085 1.57 58.31 47.40
N LEU A 1086 1.13 59.39 48.06
CA LEU A 1086 1.08 60.73 47.46
C LEU A 1086 2.47 61.37 47.36
N GLY A 1087 3.44 60.89 48.15
CA GLY A 1087 4.78 61.46 48.22
C GLY A 1087 4.83 62.83 48.90
N SER A 1088 3.85 63.13 49.76
CA SER A 1088 3.79 64.39 50.52
C SER A 1088 4.64 64.29 51.80
N ALA A 1089 5.42 65.32 52.11
CA ALA A 1089 6.21 65.37 53.34
C ALA A 1089 5.29 65.48 54.57
N TYR A 1090 5.70 64.87 55.69
CA TYR A 1090 4.93 64.78 56.94
C TYR A 1090 4.93 66.08 57.78
N HIS A 1091 5.44 67.18 57.26
CA HIS A 1091 5.64 68.44 57.97
C HIS A 1091 4.43 69.39 57.84
#